data_AF-J3C329-F1
#
_entry.id   AF-J3C329-F1
#
_cell.length_a   1.000
_cell.length_b   1.000
_cell.length_c   1.000
_cell.angle_alpha   90.00
_cell.angle_beta   90.00
_cell.angle_gamma   90.00
#
_symmetry.space_group_name_H-M   'P 1'
#
loop_
_entity.id
_entity.type
_entity.pdbx_description
1 polymer ?
#
loop_
_entity_poly.entity_id
_entity_poly.type
_entity_poly.pdbx_seq_one_letter_code
_entity_poly.pdbx_strand_id
1 'polypeptide(L)'
;MSGSRSHAARRPACFSRPRSTVRNSIVIGASALALTATLEASAAPCGTNVAVVNTSCTQGLTWSNAGGTLTNNATIDGVGGNFNGFTAGVGVTGSGSPLSLLVNNGTITDTYVAVWTQSRGIDTLVNNGLIMSPSAWAIAENIRIGTIVNNGTIYGSISAYNTGNMTIVGAANGFGTITGGGNNAVVYNNAGDIEFAGGSTLLDSNMTVSASNKVFNNGATLKFVRNRSVSGNYLQTGGSLIFAATSASAFPRLSISGTATLNGGTIVLVPVSGQNATSYTIITAAGGVTSTAVASAAGYSVTSAVSGNNLVVTLSQIVAPTDPSSPSIPAAPVASNWTSRANGVGGSAVPIGPVLDRLSGNADYALILTGLSMLQAAPQGRALQQLSGPTPLPQALSGGASYALSSGAISQRQVTLLAGRPTAKAAGSSTDGTGLWGQLLGNKASMNGTGQAGGFHSSGYGLILGADRQLGPQVVLGGALAWLHNDLKGEGSNTGSDVKLDSYQLAAYGSWRPRGGQGYLSGIASVARNNYDQARAVDFLGTASASYRGWQAQAKLETGYDLPMSAGLTVTPLLSLQAARISNDGYSESGLGAASLNVQRQGFSNLDSELGVRLSSYTDTGWGRLTGDWQTGWVHSFSNDAIATTSSMGGVSFVSTAERLPKDGAHIVLRGTLQRSNNLSYAVGYEGDLRSRFRSQTASVKMRYDF
;
A
#
# COMPACT_ATOMS: atom_id res chain seq x y z
N MET A 1 -77.12 -32.98 40.96
CA MET A 1 -76.70 -33.45 42.29
C MET A 1 -75.17 -33.44 42.34
N SER A 2 -74.66 -32.80 43.38
CA SER A 2 -73.29 -32.60 43.90
C SER A 2 -72.08 -33.38 43.35
N GLY A 3 -70.94 -32.66 43.30
CA GLY A 3 -69.58 -33.18 43.52
C GLY A 3 -68.57 -32.62 42.50
N SER A 4 -67.43 -32.03 42.83
CA SER A 4 -66.77 -31.65 44.09
C SER A 4 -65.70 -30.57 43.76
N ARG A 5 -65.36 -29.70 44.72
CA ARG A 5 -64.25 -28.74 44.67
C ARG A 5 -63.21 -29.11 45.72
N SER A 6 -61.92 -28.96 45.41
CA SER A 6 -60.84 -28.64 46.37
C SER A 6 -59.72 -27.91 45.59
N HIS A 7 -59.39 -26.65 45.95
CA HIS A 7 -58.26 -26.19 46.80
C HIS A 7 -56.87 -26.48 46.18
N ALA A 8 -55.88 -25.58 46.13
CA ALA A 8 -55.53 -24.44 46.98
C ALA A 8 -54.58 -23.45 46.26
N ALA A 9 -54.34 -22.29 46.88
CA ALA A 9 -53.45 -21.21 46.45
C ALA A 9 -52.26 -21.01 47.41
N ARG A 10 -51.10 -20.53 46.89
CA ARG A 10 -50.11 -19.55 47.46
C ARG A 10 -48.84 -19.52 46.55
N ARG A 11 -48.64 -18.50 45.67
CA ARG A 11 -47.83 -17.23 45.78
C ARG A 11 -46.28 -17.40 45.62
N PRO A 12 -45.47 -16.40 45.16
CA PRO A 12 -45.57 -15.53 43.95
C PRO A 12 -44.19 -15.18 43.26
N ALA A 13 -44.28 -14.48 42.10
CA ALA A 13 -43.33 -13.49 41.49
C ALA A 13 -41.93 -13.95 40.99
N CYS A 14 -41.34 -13.50 39.87
CA CYS A 14 -41.57 -12.36 38.97
C CYS A 14 -40.90 -12.64 37.60
N PHE A 15 -41.57 -12.42 36.47
CA PHE A 15 -40.93 -12.23 35.16
C PHE A 15 -41.81 -11.33 34.27
N SER A 16 -41.25 -10.24 33.78
CA SER A 16 -41.86 -9.33 32.81
C SER A 16 -41.56 -9.76 31.37
N ARG A 17 -42.62 -9.79 30.56
CA ARG A 17 -42.67 -9.71 29.06
C ARG A 17 -42.70 -8.22 28.63
N PRO A 18 -42.89 -7.78 27.34
CA PRO A 18 -43.22 -8.49 26.07
C PRO A 18 -42.43 -8.01 24.79
N ARG A 19 -42.30 -8.82 23.70
CA ARG A 19 -43.05 -8.98 22.41
C ARG A 19 -43.12 -7.80 21.40
N SER A 20 -42.83 -8.08 20.12
CA SER A 20 -43.72 -7.98 18.92
C SER A 20 -43.02 -8.60 17.66
N THR A 21 -43.54 -9.69 17.04
CA THR A 21 -44.33 -9.85 15.77
C THR A 21 -43.67 -9.29 14.49
N VAL A 22 -43.57 -10.01 13.35
CA VAL A 22 -44.63 -10.46 12.42
C VAL A 22 -44.11 -11.55 11.44
N ARG A 23 -44.99 -12.49 11.02
CA ARG A 23 -44.80 -13.50 9.95
C ARG A 23 -45.03 -12.92 8.56
N ASN A 24 -44.35 -13.44 7.54
CA ASN A 24 -44.95 -13.62 6.20
C ASN A 24 -44.34 -14.85 5.50
N SER A 25 -45.22 -15.76 5.08
CA SER A 25 -44.92 -16.95 4.29
C SER A 25 -45.20 -16.66 2.81
N ILE A 26 -44.32 -17.09 1.90
CA ILE A 26 -44.64 -17.20 0.46
C ILE A 26 -44.28 -18.63 0.02
N VAL A 27 -45.29 -19.34 -0.49
CA VAL A 27 -45.19 -20.61 -1.23
C VAL A 27 -45.47 -20.26 -2.69
N ILE A 28 -44.55 -20.58 -3.61
CA ILE A 28 -44.81 -20.56 -5.06
C ILE A 28 -44.31 -21.88 -5.65
N GLY A 29 -45.18 -22.55 -6.40
CA GLY A 29 -44.99 -23.87 -6.98
C GLY A 29 -44.10 -23.91 -8.22
N ALA A 30 -43.68 -25.12 -8.56
CA ALA A 30 -42.78 -25.45 -9.64
C ALA A 30 -43.30 -25.04 -11.03
N SER A 31 -42.51 -24.27 -11.77
CA SER A 31 -42.35 -24.31 -13.23
C SER A 31 -41.14 -23.44 -13.62
N ALA A 32 -40.36 -23.92 -14.59
CA ALA A 32 -39.06 -23.38 -14.99
C ALA A 32 -39.07 -21.88 -15.35
N LEU A 33 -38.36 -21.07 -14.57
CA LEU A 33 -37.79 -19.79 -14.99
C LEU A 33 -36.47 -19.58 -14.24
N ALA A 34 -35.37 -19.47 -14.99
CA ALA A 34 -34.07 -19.10 -14.47
C ALA A 34 -34.13 -17.65 -13.95
N LEU A 35 -34.21 -17.48 -12.64
CA LEU A 35 -34.00 -16.21 -11.97
C LEU A 35 -32.78 -16.36 -11.07
N THR A 36 -31.62 -15.95 -11.58
CA THR A 36 -30.41 -15.73 -10.79
C THR A 36 -30.69 -14.56 -9.85
N ALA A 37 -31.33 -14.83 -8.72
CA ALA A 37 -31.48 -13.86 -7.65
C ALA A 37 -30.10 -13.64 -7.02
N THR A 38 -29.42 -12.56 -7.40
CA THR A 38 -28.29 -12.01 -6.64
C THR A 38 -28.82 -11.49 -5.31
N LEU A 39 -28.90 -12.37 -4.31
CA LEU A 39 -29.02 -11.96 -2.91
C LEU A 39 -27.67 -11.37 -2.49
N GLU A 40 -27.57 -10.04 -2.51
CA GLU A 40 -26.48 -9.33 -1.84
C GLU A 40 -26.63 -9.56 -0.33
N ALA A 41 -25.78 -10.41 0.24
CA ALA A 41 -25.75 -10.64 1.67
C ALA A 41 -25.03 -9.47 2.37
N SER A 42 -25.72 -8.35 2.55
CA SER A 42 -25.37 -7.44 3.65
C SER A 42 -25.97 -7.91 5.00
N ALA A 43 -26.94 -8.85 4.98
CA ALA A 43 -27.59 -9.41 6.18
C ALA A 43 -28.29 -10.79 6.00
N ALA A 44 -27.97 -11.60 4.98
CA ALA A 44 -28.61 -12.91 4.80
C ALA A 44 -28.10 -13.92 5.87
N PRO A 45 -28.97 -14.74 6.50
CA PRO A 45 -28.52 -15.76 7.44
C PRO A 45 -27.64 -16.79 6.72
N CYS A 46 -26.41 -16.93 7.22
CA CYS A 46 -25.45 -17.93 6.76
C CYS A 46 -26.05 -19.35 6.87
N GLY A 47 -26.01 -20.12 5.77
CA GLY A 47 -26.58 -21.47 5.68
C GLY A 47 -27.33 -21.82 4.37
N THR A 48 -27.37 -20.93 3.37
CA THR A 48 -27.97 -21.18 2.05
C THR A 48 -27.11 -20.60 0.91
N ASN A 49 -27.46 -20.90 -0.36
CA ASN A 49 -26.78 -20.43 -1.56
C ASN A 49 -26.65 -18.90 -1.62
N VAL A 50 -25.50 -18.35 -1.22
CA VAL A 50 -25.17 -16.93 -1.34
C VAL A 50 -24.16 -16.75 -2.46
N ALA A 51 -24.44 -15.87 -3.43
CA ALA A 51 -23.55 -15.63 -4.57
C ALA A 51 -22.40 -14.65 -4.25
N VAL A 52 -22.60 -13.71 -3.32
CA VAL A 52 -21.62 -12.69 -2.95
C VAL A 52 -21.58 -12.50 -1.42
N VAL A 53 -20.40 -12.60 -0.83
CA VAL A 53 -20.14 -12.39 0.60
C VAL A 53 -19.29 -11.13 0.78
N ASN A 54 -19.86 -10.06 1.34
CA ASN A 54 -19.18 -8.78 1.57
C ASN A 54 -18.95 -8.47 3.07
N THR A 55 -19.48 -9.30 3.97
CA THR A 55 -19.34 -9.19 5.42
C THR A 55 -18.93 -10.54 6.01
N SER A 56 -18.35 -10.54 7.22
CA SER A 56 -17.90 -11.78 7.86
C SER A 56 -19.06 -12.73 8.14
N CYS A 57 -18.90 -13.99 7.76
CA CYS A 57 -19.85 -15.09 7.97
C CYS A 57 -19.18 -16.15 8.84
N THR A 58 -19.76 -16.44 10.01
CA THR A 58 -19.20 -17.38 10.99
C THR A 58 -19.79 -18.79 10.92
N GLN A 59 -20.89 -18.99 10.18
CA GLN A 59 -21.40 -20.31 9.88
C GLN A 59 -21.08 -20.57 8.41
N GLY A 60 -20.38 -21.65 8.06
CA GLY A 60 -19.94 -21.86 6.69
C GLY A 60 -21.06 -21.85 5.64
N LEU A 61 -20.66 -21.72 4.37
CA LEU A 61 -21.56 -21.54 3.23
C LEU A 61 -21.78 -22.85 2.46
N THR A 62 -23.04 -23.25 2.27
CA THR A 62 -23.42 -24.40 1.44
C THR A 62 -23.82 -23.93 0.05
N TRP A 63 -23.12 -24.40 -0.99
CA TRP A 63 -23.55 -24.27 -2.38
C TRP A 63 -24.19 -25.58 -2.86
N SER A 64 -25.49 -25.58 -3.08
CA SER A 64 -26.28 -26.70 -3.62
C SER A 64 -26.90 -26.43 -4.99
N ASN A 65 -26.83 -25.17 -5.47
CA ASN A 65 -27.32 -24.78 -6.79
C ASN A 65 -26.50 -25.38 -7.95
N ALA A 66 -27.15 -25.56 -9.10
CA ALA A 66 -26.46 -25.97 -10.32
C ALA A 66 -25.81 -24.80 -11.05
N GLY A 67 -24.50 -24.93 -11.35
CA GLY A 67 -23.74 -23.83 -11.94
C GLY A 67 -23.50 -22.68 -10.97
N GLY A 68 -23.13 -21.54 -11.54
CA GLY A 68 -23.10 -20.24 -10.86
C GLY A 68 -21.72 -19.79 -10.39
N THR A 69 -21.71 -18.67 -9.67
CA THR A 69 -20.50 -18.03 -9.17
C THR A 69 -20.67 -17.65 -7.71
N LEU A 70 -19.66 -17.98 -6.90
CA LEU A 70 -19.53 -17.54 -5.51
C LEU A 70 -18.33 -16.59 -5.41
N THR A 71 -18.56 -15.37 -4.93
CA THR A 71 -17.51 -14.38 -4.67
C THR A 71 -17.43 -14.05 -3.18
N ASN A 72 -16.29 -14.31 -2.55
CA ASN A 72 -16.00 -13.93 -1.18
C ASN A 72 -15.08 -12.71 -1.12
N ASN A 73 -15.54 -11.60 -0.56
CA ASN A 73 -14.76 -10.38 -0.31
C ASN A 73 -14.47 -10.16 1.20
N ALA A 74 -14.89 -11.08 2.07
CA ALA A 74 -14.76 -10.97 3.52
C ALA A 74 -14.26 -12.29 4.13
N THR A 75 -14.60 -12.57 5.39
CA THR A 75 -14.23 -13.85 6.04
C THR A 75 -15.41 -14.82 6.00
N ILE A 76 -15.20 -16.02 5.49
CA ILE A 76 -16.06 -17.18 5.65
C ILE A 76 -15.37 -18.14 6.62
N ASP A 77 -15.93 -18.29 7.81
CA ASP A 77 -15.48 -19.22 8.83
C ASP A 77 -16.51 -20.34 8.99
N GLY A 78 -16.04 -21.59 8.92
CA GLY A 78 -16.85 -22.80 9.05
C GLY A 78 -17.27 -23.14 10.48
N VAL A 79 -16.77 -22.42 11.49
CA VAL A 79 -17.02 -22.69 12.92
C VAL A 79 -18.52 -22.76 13.24
N GLY A 80 -19.03 -23.97 13.50
CA GLY A 80 -20.44 -24.22 13.84
C GLY A 80 -21.36 -24.47 12.64
N GLY A 81 -20.85 -24.49 11.40
CA GLY A 81 -21.59 -24.91 10.21
C GLY A 81 -21.67 -26.44 10.10
N ASN A 82 -22.88 -27.01 10.03
CA ASN A 82 -23.08 -28.45 9.85
C ASN A 82 -23.56 -28.76 8.42
N PHE A 83 -22.72 -29.44 7.64
CA PHE A 83 -22.95 -29.90 6.27
C PHE A 83 -23.11 -31.42 6.26
N ASN A 84 -24.31 -31.94 6.55
CA ASN A 84 -24.57 -33.40 6.58
C ASN A 84 -23.52 -34.19 7.41
N GLY A 85 -23.07 -33.65 8.54
CA GLY A 85 -22.10 -34.30 9.44
C GLY A 85 -20.65 -33.81 9.35
N PHE A 86 -20.34 -32.83 8.50
CA PHE A 86 -19.01 -32.21 8.41
C PHE A 86 -19.07 -30.69 8.62
N THR A 87 -17.94 -30.07 8.97
CA THR A 87 -17.77 -28.61 9.05
C THR A 87 -16.81 -28.15 7.94
N ALA A 88 -17.15 -27.06 7.25
CA ALA A 88 -16.29 -26.45 6.24
C ALA A 88 -16.57 -24.95 6.11
N GLY A 89 -15.61 -24.17 5.62
CA GLY A 89 -15.84 -22.77 5.25
C GLY A 89 -16.83 -22.67 4.09
N VAL A 90 -16.52 -23.34 2.97
CA VAL A 90 -17.40 -23.46 1.80
C VAL A 90 -17.60 -24.94 1.46
N GLY A 91 -18.86 -25.40 1.43
CA GLY A 91 -19.24 -26.75 1.04
C GLY A 91 -20.04 -26.79 -0.27
N VAL A 92 -19.54 -27.48 -1.29
CA VAL A 92 -20.22 -27.68 -2.58
C VAL A 92 -20.87 -29.07 -2.64
N THR A 93 -22.20 -29.10 -2.71
CA THR A 93 -23.05 -30.29 -2.55
C THR A 93 -24.20 -30.31 -3.58
N GLY A 94 -25.07 -31.33 -3.55
CA GLY A 94 -26.26 -31.43 -4.42
C GLY A 94 -26.01 -32.11 -5.77
N SER A 95 -26.95 -31.96 -6.72
CA SER A 95 -26.94 -32.63 -8.05
C SER A 95 -27.00 -31.66 -9.24
N GLY A 96 -26.33 -32.02 -10.35
CA GLY A 96 -26.29 -31.29 -11.64
C GLY A 96 -24.90 -30.70 -12.01
N SER A 97 -24.86 -29.63 -12.81
CA SER A 97 -23.63 -28.92 -13.26
C SER A 97 -22.71 -28.41 -12.12
N PRO A 98 -21.37 -28.47 -12.25
CA PRO A 98 -20.43 -27.98 -11.22
C PRO A 98 -20.61 -26.48 -10.90
N LEU A 99 -20.07 -26.02 -9.77
CA LEU A 99 -19.94 -24.58 -9.51
C LEU A 99 -18.97 -24.01 -10.54
N SER A 100 -19.42 -23.07 -11.37
CA SER A 100 -18.62 -22.58 -12.49
C SER A 100 -17.42 -21.77 -12.02
N LEU A 101 -17.58 -20.96 -10.96
CA LEU A 101 -16.51 -20.11 -10.46
C LEU A 101 -16.61 -19.86 -8.96
N LEU A 102 -15.52 -20.09 -8.24
CA LEU A 102 -15.32 -19.62 -6.87
C LEU A 102 -14.22 -18.55 -6.86
N VAL A 103 -14.55 -17.32 -6.49
CA VAL A 103 -13.58 -16.23 -6.31
C VAL A 103 -13.43 -15.95 -4.81
N ASN A 104 -12.22 -16.06 -4.29
CA ASN A 104 -11.89 -15.70 -2.91
C ASN A 104 -10.94 -14.48 -2.89
N ASN A 105 -11.47 -13.31 -2.59
CA ASN A 105 -10.71 -12.09 -2.32
C ASN A 105 -10.46 -11.86 -0.82
N GLY A 106 -11.18 -12.56 0.05
CA GLY A 106 -11.04 -12.48 1.50
C GLY A 106 -10.43 -13.76 2.11
N THR A 107 -10.97 -14.20 3.24
CA THR A 107 -10.50 -15.41 3.93
C THR A 107 -11.57 -16.50 3.89
N ILE A 108 -11.20 -17.73 3.55
CA ILE A 108 -12.02 -18.93 3.76
C ILE A 108 -11.27 -19.83 4.74
N THR A 109 -11.91 -20.18 5.85
CA THR A 109 -11.28 -20.95 6.93
C THR A 109 -12.29 -21.86 7.62
N ASP A 110 -11.77 -22.92 8.23
CA ASP A 110 -12.47 -23.79 9.16
C ASP A 110 -11.43 -24.50 10.05
N THR A 111 -11.91 -25.15 11.13
CA THR A 111 -11.06 -25.99 11.98
C THR A 111 -10.50 -27.21 11.22
N TYR A 112 -11.23 -27.73 10.22
CA TYR A 112 -10.86 -28.95 9.50
C TYR A 112 -10.68 -28.73 8.01
N VAL A 113 -11.69 -28.17 7.32
CA VAL A 113 -11.70 -28.05 5.86
C VAL A 113 -12.16 -26.66 5.39
N ALA A 114 -11.30 -25.90 4.69
CA ALA A 114 -11.71 -24.57 4.24
C ALA A 114 -12.69 -24.66 3.05
N VAL A 115 -12.37 -25.46 2.04
CA VAL A 115 -13.24 -25.74 0.89
C VAL A 115 -13.47 -27.25 0.76
N TRP A 116 -14.73 -27.67 0.74
CA TRP A 116 -15.10 -29.07 0.57
C TRP A 116 -16.00 -29.25 -0.65
N THR A 117 -15.61 -30.11 -1.59
CA THR A 117 -16.43 -30.48 -2.76
C THR A 117 -16.83 -31.95 -2.65
N GLN A 118 -18.10 -32.19 -2.30
CA GLN A 118 -18.58 -33.54 -1.94
C GLN A 118 -19.26 -34.27 -3.09
N SER A 119 -20.25 -33.63 -3.73
CA SER A 119 -21.08 -34.27 -4.77
C SER A 119 -20.91 -33.64 -6.15
N ARG A 120 -20.20 -32.51 -6.23
CA ARG A 120 -20.00 -31.72 -7.46
C ARG A 120 -18.64 -31.02 -7.42
N GLY A 121 -18.09 -30.78 -8.61
CA GLY A 121 -16.83 -30.07 -8.78
C GLY A 121 -16.97 -28.56 -8.76
N ILE A 122 -15.82 -27.91 -8.82
CA ILE A 122 -15.65 -26.48 -9.12
C ILE A 122 -14.86 -26.39 -10.43
N ASP A 123 -15.38 -25.69 -11.44
CA ASP A 123 -14.71 -25.57 -12.75
C ASP A 123 -13.52 -24.60 -12.68
N THR A 124 -13.59 -23.54 -11.88
CA THR A 124 -12.45 -22.66 -11.61
C THR A 124 -12.52 -22.10 -10.20
N LEU A 125 -11.43 -22.23 -9.46
CA LEU A 125 -11.23 -21.54 -8.19
C LEU A 125 -10.17 -20.46 -8.39
N VAL A 126 -10.50 -19.20 -8.11
CA VAL A 126 -9.59 -18.07 -8.09
C VAL A 126 -9.37 -17.63 -6.65
N ASN A 127 -8.18 -17.85 -6.10
CA ASN A 127 -7.80 -17.39 -4.78
C ASN A 127 -6.92 -16.14 -4.88
N ASN A 128 -7.46 -14.98 -4.56
CA ASN A 128 -6.75 -13.71 -4.40
C ASN A 128 -6.43 -13.38 -2.92
N GLY A 129 -7.10 -14.06 -1.98
CA GLY A 129 -6.94 -13.88 -0.53
C GLY A 129 -6.31 -15.08 0.16
N LEU A 130 -6.88 -15.48 1.30
CA LEU A 130 -6.40 -16.59 2.13
C LEU A 130 -7.39 -17.75 2.14
N ILE A 131 -6.94 -18.96 1.86
CA ILE A 131 -7.67 -20.21 2.17
C ILE A 131 -6.84 -20.96 3.20
N MET A 132 -7.39 -21.20 4.39
CA MET A 132 -6.61 -21.71 5.52
C MET A 132 -7.39 -22.73 6.35
N SER A 133 -6.91 -23.97 6.34
CA SER A 133 -7.32 -25.06 7.24
C SER A 133 -6.26 -26.16 7.18
N PRO A 134 -6.25 -27.16 8.09
CA PRO A 134 -5.43 -28.35 7.90
C PRO A 134 -5.62 -28.99 6.51
N SER A 135 -6.88 -29.09 6.06
CA SER A 135 -7.25 -29.39 4.68
C SER A 135 -7.79 -28.12 4.01
N ALA A 136 -6.94 -27.40 3.28
CA ALA A 136 -7.37 -26.18 2.60
C ALA A 136 -8.44 -26.47 1.53
N TRP A 137 -8.32 -27.59 0.83
CA TRP A 137 -9.35 -28.06 -0.09
C TRP A 137 -9.43 -29.58 -0.10
N ALA A 138 -10.58 -30.14 0.30
CA ALA A 138 -10.88 -31.54 0.17
C ALA A 138 -11.86 -31.78 -1.00
N ILE A 139 -11.53 -32.70 -1.90
CA ILE A 139 -12.38 -33.14 -3.00
C ILE A 139 -12.72 -34.62 -2.82
N ALA A 140 -14.01 -34.92 -2.70
CA ALA A 140 -14.50 -36.28 -2.53
C ALA A 140 -14.30 -37.16 -3.78
N GLU A 141 -14.58 -38.45 -3.63
CA GLU A 141 -14.37 -39.44 -4.68
C GLU A 141 -15.18 -39.14 -5.94
N ASN A 142 -14.56 -39.38 -7.11
CA ASN A 142 -15.18 -39.20 -8.43
C ASN A 142 -15.66 -37.76 -8.75
N ILE A 143 -15.17 -36.76 -8.03
CA ILE A 143 -15.49 -35.35 -8.29
C ILE A 143 -14.42 -34.71 -9.16
N ARG A 144 -14.83 -34.20 -10.33
CA ARG A 144 -13.93 -33.47 -11.24
C ARG A 144 -13.41 -32.19 -10.59
N ILE A 145 -12.12 -31.92 -10.80
CA ILE A 145 -11.48 -30.66 -10.45
C ILE A 145 -11.28 -29.85 -11.72
N GLY A 146 -11.59 -28.56 -11.62
CA GLY A 146 -11.29 -27.59 -12.66
C GLY A 146 -9.90 -26.97 -12.49
N THR A 147 -9.77 -25.68 -12.83
CA THR A 147 -8.50 -24.97 -12.69
C THR A 147 -8.39 -24.27 -11.33
N ILE A 148 -7.25 -24.40 -10.67
CA ILE A 148 -6.90 -23.64 -9.46
C ILE A 148 -6.02 -22.46 -9.87
N VAL A 149 -6.53 -21.25 -9.82
CA VAL A 149 -5.77 -20.01 -10.01
C VAL A 149 -5.45 -19.44 -8.63
N ASN A 150 -4.19 -19.51 -8.21
CA ASN A 150 -3.76 -19.05 -6.90
C ASN A 150 -2.90 -17.78 -7.02
N ASN A 151 -3.51 -16.63 -6.76
CA ASN A 151 -2.84 -15.33 -6.63
C ASN A 151 -2.50 -14.98 -5.17
N GLY A 152 -3.18 -15.59 -4.20
CA GLY A 152 -3.02 -15.40 -2.76
C GLY A 152 -2.30 -16.56 -2.06
N THR A 153 -2.77 -16.92 -0.86
CA THR A 153 -2.18 -18.00 -0.05
C THR A 153 -3.19 -19.13 0.16
N ILE A 154 -2.76 -20.36 -0.11
CA ILE A 154 -3.41 -21.60 0.31
C ILE A 154 -2.54 -22.22 1.39
N TYR A 155 -3.06 -22.24 2.63
CA TYR A 155 -2.40 -22.82 3.79
C TYR A 155 -3.14 -24.10 4.21
N GLY A 156 -2.57 -25.26 3.93
CA GLY A 156 -3.17 -26.58 4.16
C GLY A 156 -3.04 -27.52 2.97
N SER A 157 -3.54 -28.75 3.14
CA SER A 157 -3.53 -29.74 2.07
C SER A 157 -4.59 -29.49 1.01
N ILE A 158 -4.25 -29.75 -0.25
CA ILE A 158 -5.18 -29.83 -1.38
C ILE A 158 -5.28 -31.32 -1.73
N SER A 159 -6.42 -31.95 -1.45
CA SER A 159 -6.58 -33.39 -1.55
C SER A 159 -7.66 -33.75 -2.55
N ALA A 160 -7.24 -34.35 -3.66
CA ALA A 160 -8.10 -34.87 -4.72
C ALA A 160 -8.16 -36.40 -4.71
N TYR A 161 -9.36 -36.94 -4.49
CA TYR A 161 -9.64 -38.36 -4.60
C TYR A 161 -10.40 -38.69 -5.92
N ASN A 162 -10.01 -38.07 -7.04
CA ASN A 162 -10.79 -38.09 -8.28
C ASN A 162 -10.20 -39.00 -9.39
N THR A 163 -10.75 -38.91 -10.62
CA THR A 163 -10.35 -39.67 -11.82
C THR A 163 -9.64 -38.84 -12.90
N GLY A 164 -9.18 -37.61 -12.59
CA GLY A 164 -8.68 -36.67 -13.61
C GLY A 164 -7.54 -35.75 -13.15
N ASN A 165 -6.94 -35.03 -14.10
CA ASN A 165 -5.80 -34.15 -13.80
C ASN A 165 -6.23 -32.94 -12.95
N MET A 166 -5.33 -32.49 -12.08
CA MET A 166 -5.46 -31.24 -11.33
C MET A 166 -4.57 -30.18 -11.98
N THR A 167 -5.17 -29.08 -12.46
CA THR A 167 -4.40 -27.98 -13.07
C THR A 167 -4.31 -26.80 -12.12
N ILE A 168 -3.08 -26.36 -11.86
CA ILE A 168 -2.74 -25.22 -11.01
C ILE A 168 -2.06 -24.14 -11.85
N VAL A 169 -2.53 -22.92 -11.70
CA VAL A 169 -1.96 -21.71 -12.28
C VAL A 169 -1.56 -20.79 -11.11
N GLY A 170 -0.29 -20.41 -11.07
CA GLY A 170 0.24 -19.49 -10.08
C GLY A 170 -0.15 -18.04 -10.37
N ALA A 171 0.37 -17.12 -9.57
CA ALA A 171 0.05 -15.71 -9.70
C ALA A 171 0.59 -15.11 -11.00
N ALA A 172 -0.19 -14.22 -11.63
CA ALA A 172 0.27 -13.43 -12.77
C ALA A 172 1.28 -12.34 -12.35
N ASN A 173 1.19 -11.85 -11.10
CA ASN A 173 2.10 -10.89 -10.49
C ASN A 173 2.57 -11.43 -9.13
N GLY A 174 3.87 -11.38 -8.83
CA GLY A 174 4.41 -11.93 -7.58
C GLY A 174 4.39 -13.46 -7.55
N PHE A 175 4.04 -14.05 -6.39
CA PHE A 175 3.92 -15.50 -6.22
C PHE A 175 2.64 -15.85 -5.46
N GLY A 176 1.84 -16.75 -6.03
CA GLY A 176 0.80 -17.45 -5.28
C GLY A 176 1.48 -18.44 -4.35
N THR A 177 1.05 -18.53 -3.09
CA THR A 177 1.69 -19.40 -2.10
C THR A 177 0.85 -20.64 -1.85
N ILE A 178 1.47 -21.81 -1.91
CA ILE A 178 0.90 -23.07 -1.42
C ILE A 178 1.83 -23.58 -0.32
N THR A 179 1.33 -23.63 0.91
CA THR A 179 2.12 -23.95 2.12
C THR A 179 1.22 -24.60 3.18
N GLY A 180 1.73 -24.85 4.39
CA GLY A 180 0.95 -25.31 5.54
C GLY A 180 1.81 -25.58 6.78
N GLY A 181 1.17 -26.03 7.84
CA GLY A 181 1.81 -26.22 9.15
C GLY A 181 2.65 -27.51 9.24
N GLY A 182 3.80 -27.43 9.92
CA GLY A 182 4.52 -28.59 10.43
C GLY A 182 5.03 -29.62 9.41
N ASN A 183 5.46 -29.20 8.22
CA ASN A 183 5.89 -30.07 7.09
C ASN A 183 4.79 -30.92 6.42
N ASN A 184 3.51 -30.73 6.78
CA ASN A 184 2.40 -31.60 6.35
C ASN A 184 1.56 -31.07 5.19
N ALA A 185 1.93 -29.93 4.60
CA ALA A 185 1.20 -29.43 3.44
C ALA A 185 1.46 -30.33 2.22
N VAL A 186 0.38 -30.91 1.68
CA VAL A 186 0.45 -31.83 0.54
C VAL A 186 -0.53 -31.40 -0.53
N VAL A 187 -0.06 -31.38 -1.78
CA VAL A 187 -0.92 -31.38 -2.97
C VAL A 187 -1.03 -32.82 -3.45
N TYR A 188 -2.21 -33.41 -3.29
CA TYR A 188 -2.47 -34.82 -3.53
C TYR A 188 -3.48 -35.00 -4.65
N ASN A 189 -3.16 -35.87 -5.61
CA ASN A 189 -4.11 -36.35 -6.61
C ASN A 189 -3.95 -37.87 -6.82
N ASN A 190 -4.97 -38.65 -6.48
CA ASN A 190 -4.85 -40.13 -6.45
C ASN A 190 -4.85 -40.79 -7.83
N ALA A 191 -5.63 -40.31 -8.81
CA ALA A 191 -5.79 -40.99 -10.10
C ALA A 191 -5.40 -40.15 -11.34
N GLY A 192 -5.10 -38.87 -11.19
CA GLY A 192 -4.60 -38.02 -12.28
C GLY A 192 -3.23 -37.41 -12.03
N ASP A 193 -2.76 -36.65 -13.01
CA ASP A 193 -1.55 -35.83 -12.90
C ASP A 193 -1.83 -34.56 -12.08
N ILE A 194 -0.75 -33.93 -11.61
CA ILE A 194 -0.78 -32.54 -11.13
C ILE A 194 -0.02 -31.69 -12.14
N GLU A 195 -0.72 -30.78 -12.79
CA GLU A 195 -0.17 -29.85 -13.78
C GLU A 195 0.05 -28.47 -13.16
N PHE A 196 1.24 -27.93 -13.34
CA PHE A 196 1.50 -26.50 -13.20
C PHE A 196 1.56 -25.87 -14.59
N ALA A 197 0.45 -25.25 -15.00
CA ALA A 197 0.23 -24.80 -16.38
C ALA A 197 0.81 -23.41 -16.67
N GLY A 198 0.97 -22.56 -15.66
CA GLY A 198 1.46 -21.18 -15.84
C GLY A 198 1.50 -20.38 -14.54
N GLY A 199 1.93 -19.13 -14.63
CA GLY A 199 2.05 -18.22 -13.48
C GLY A 199 3.18 -18.61 -12.51
N SER A 200 3.28 -17.86 -11.41
CA SER A 200 4.36 -18.01 -10.42
C SER A 200 3.82 -18.53 -9.09
N THR A 201 4.37 -19.65 -8.60
CA THR A 201 3.96 -20.30 -7.35
C THR A 201 5.15 -20.48 -6.41
N LEU A 202 5.06 -19.93 -5.20
CA LEU A 202 5.90 -20.34 -4.08
C LEU A 202 5.35 -21.68 -3.59
N LEU A 203 6.03 -22.75 -3.99
CA LEU A 203 5.60 -24.11 -3.73
C LEU A 203 6.33 -24.65 -2.50
N ASP A 204 5.68 -24.51 -1.37
CA ASP A 204 6.18 -24.90 -0.06
C ASP A 204 5.36 -26.08 0.49
N SER A 205 4.95 -26.99 -0.39
CA SER A 205 4.23 -28.23 -0.08
C SER A 205 4.85 -29.43 -0.80
N ASN A 206 4.70 -30.63 -0.23
CA ASN A 206 5.02 -31.87 -0.93
C ASN A 206 3.91 -32.18 -1.94
N MET A 207 4.25 -32.96 -2.96
CA MET A 207 3.29 -33.39 -3.98
C MET A 207 3.22 -34.91 -4.00
N THR A 208 2.02 -35.43 -4.14
CA THR A 208 1.80 -36.88 -4.16
C THR A 208 0.81 -37.23 -5.25
N VAL A 209 1.27 -38.08 -6.17
CA VAL A 209 0.45 -38.77 -7.16
C VAL A 209 0.71 -40.27 -7.08
N SER A 210 -0.12 -41.08 -7.74
CA SER A 210 0.14 -42.52 -7.88
C SER A 210 1.43 -42.77 -8.68
N ALA A 211 2.00 -43.97 -8.53
CA ALA A 211 3.29 -44.31 -9.15
C ALA A 211 3.30 -44.22 -10.70
N SER A 212 2.14 -44.38 -11.35
CA SER A 212 1.98 -44.26 -12.80
C SER A 212 1.81 -42.81 -13.27
N ASN A 213 1.51 -41.89 -12.36
CA ASN A 213 1.20 -40.50 -12.68
C ASN A 213 2.42 -39.60 -12.48
N LYS A 214 2.28 -38.34 -12.90
CA LYS A 214 3.34 -37.34 -12.83
C LYS A 214 2.84 -36.02 -12.28
N VAL A 215 3.74 -35.34 -11.57
CA VAL A 215 3.68 -33.89 -11.41
C VAL A 215 4.41 -33.30 -12.60
N PHE A 216 3.75 -32.44 -13.38
CA PHE A 216 4.38 -31.84 -14.54
C PHE A 216 4.28 -30.32 -14.58
N ASN A 217 5.39 -29.69 -14.97
CA ASN A 217 5.49 -28.25 -15.17
C ASN A 217 5.62 -27.96 -16.68
N ASN A 218 4.60 -27.32 -17.24
CA ASN A 218 4.54 -27.02 -18.69
C ASN A 218 4.72 -25.54 -19.01
N GLY A 219 4.74 -24.66 -17.99
CA GLY A 219 4.81 -23.22 -18.22
C GLY A 219 4.85 -22.35 -16.96
N ALA A 220 4.85 -22.94 -15.77
CA ALA A 220 4.86 -22.22 -14.51
C ALA A 220 6.26 -21.96 -13.97
N THR A 221 6.38 -20.94 -13.14
CA THR A 221 7.57 -20.70 -12.30
C THR A 221 7.31 -21.24 -10.90
N LEU A 222 8.02 -22.31 -10.51
CA LEU A 222 7.88 -22.94 -9.20
C LEU A 222 9.09 -22.59 -8.34
N LYS A 223 8.86 -21.85 -7.24
CA LYS A 223 9.89 -21.45 -6.29
C LYS A 223 9.89 -22.35 -5.07
N PHE A 224 11.06 -22.89 -4.75
CA PHE A 224 11.35 -23.66 -3.55
C PHE A 224 12.29 -22.87 -2.65
N VAL A 225 11.92 -22.78 -1.37
CA VAL A 225 12.72 -22.16 -0.30
C VAL A 225 13.15 -23.18 0.76
N ARG A 226 12.68 -24.43 0.66
CA ARG A 226 12.96 -25.55 1.56
C ARG A 226 12.88 -26.85 0.77
N ASN A 227 13.47 -27.92 1.30
CA ASN A 227 13.41 -29.23 0.66
C ASN A 227 11.96 -29.69 0.51
N ARG A 228 11.63 -30.24 -0.66
CA ARG A 228 10.30 -30.76 -0.99
C ARG A 228 10.38 -32.09 -1.70
N SER A 229 9.30 -32.84 -1.66
CA SER A 229 9.22 -34.13 -2.32
C SER A 229 8.06 -34.25 -3.31
N VAL A 230 8.28 -35.07 -4.33
CA VAL A 230 7.26 -35.61 -5.22
C VAL A 230 7.21 -37.11 -5.01
N SER A 231 6.08 -37.63 -4.54
CA SER A 231 5.77 -39.05 -4.65
C SER A 231 5.13 -39.30 -6.02
N GLY A 232 5.79 -40.09 -6.87
CA GLY A 232 5.44 -40.29 -8.29
C GLY A 232 6.54 -39.79 -9.22
N ASN A 233 6.21 -39.62 -10.50
CA ASN A 233 7.15 -39.10 -11.50
C ASN A 233 7.11 -37.55 -11.57
N TYR A 234 8.19 -36.95 -12.08
CA TYR A 234 8.26 -35.52 -12.36
C TYR A 234 8.62 -35.27 -13.83
N LEU A 235 7.91 -34.36 -14.50
CA LEU A 235 8.17 -33.95 -15.88
C LEU A 235 8.21 -32.42 -16.00
N GLN A 236 9.25 -31.88 -16.62
CA GLN A 236 9.31 -30.47 -17.01
C GLN A 236 9.48 -30.36 -18.52
N THR A 237 8.55 -29.68 -19.17
CA THR A 237 8.55 -29.39 -20.62
C THR A 237 8.67 -27.89 -20.89
N GLY A 238 8.38 -27.04 -19.90
CA GLY A 238 8.47 -25.58 -19.98
C GLY A 238 8.60 -24.95 -18.58
N GLY A 239 8.46 -23.63 -18.51
CA GLY A 239 8.52 -22.90 -17.23
C GLY A 239 9.88 -22.95 -16.54
N SER A 240 9.90 -22.61 -15.24
CA SER A 240 11.13 -22.44 -14.46
C SER A 240 11.04 -23.09 -13.09
N LEU A 241 12.13 -23.71 -12.65
CA LEU A 241 12.32 -24.14 -11.26
C LEU A 241 13.30 -23.19 -10.57
N ILE A 242 12.86 -22.54 -9.50
CA ILE A 242 13.68 -21.64 -8.70
C ILE A 242 14.03 -22.31 -7.37
N PHE A 243 15.31 -22.48 -7.09
CA PHE A 243 15.84 -22.94 -5.82
C PHE A 243 16.51 -21.77 -5.10
N ALA A 244 15.87 -21.23 -4.06
CA ALA A 244 16.41 -20.12 -3.29
C ALA A 244 17.22 -20.61 -2.10
N ALA A 245 18.51 -20.26 -2.06
CA ALA A 245 19.42 -20.68 -1.01
C ALA A 245 18.91 -20.25 0.38
N THR A 246 19.02 -21.16 1.34
CA THR A 246 18.73 -20.91 2.75
C THR A 246 20.00 -20.61 3.55
N SER A 247 21.17 -20.93 3.00
CA SER A 247 22.48 -20.61 3.53
C SER A 247 23.53 -20.62 2.41
N ALA A 248 24.72 -20.06 2.69
CA ALA A 248 25.84 -20.08 1.77
C ALA A 248 26.29 -21.49 1.35
N SER A 249 25.92 -22.52 2.11
CA SER A 249 26.31 -23.91 1.88
C SER A 249 25.16 -24.80 1.39
N ALA A 250 23.95 -24.28 1.20
CA ALA A 250 22.81 -25.11 0.82
C ALA A 250 21.80 -24.41 -0.08
N PHE A 251 21.34 -25.18 -1.08
CA PHE A 251 20.10 -24.91 -1.81
C PHE A 251 19.03 -25.93 -1.40
N PRO A 252 17.74 -25.58 -1.50
CA PRO A 252 16.66 -26.53 -1.40
C PRO A 252 16.80 -27.65 -2.43
N ARG A 253 16.36 -28.84 -2.07
CA ARG A 253 16.34 -30.02 -2.94
C ARG A 253 14.91 -30.48 -3.21
N LEU A 254 14.65 -30.91 -4.43
CA LEU A 254 13.45 -31.63 -4.83
C LEU A 254 13.76 -33.15 -4.90
N SER A 255 13.14 -33.93 -4.02
CA SER A 255 13.30 -35.39 -3.95
C SER A 255 12.11 -36.11 -4.59
N ILE A 256 12.35 -36.99 -5.55
CA ILE A 256 11.32 -37.62 -6.38
C ILE A 256 11.41 -39.13 -6.20
N SER A 257 10.29 -39.79 -5.90
CA SER A 257 10.28 -41.25 -5.70
C SER A 257 10.28 -42.05 -7.01
N GLY A 258 9.80 -41.47 -8.10
CA GLY A 258 9.84 -42.04 -9.45
C GLY A 258 10.98 -41.46 -10.29
N THR A 259 10.73 -41.28 -11.58
CA THR A 259 11.65 -40.67 -12.55
C THR A 259 11.54 -39.13 -12.53
N ALA A 260 12.62 -38.42 -12.87
CA ALA A 260 12.59 -36.99 -13.14
C ALA A 260 13.09 -36.69 -14.54
N THR A 261 12.24 -36.13 -15.39
CA THR A 261 12.56 -35.79 -16.78
C THR A 261 12.42 -34.29 -16.98
N LEU A 262 13.51 -33.59 -17.27
CA LEU A 262 13.53 -32.16 -17.55
C LEU A 262 13.90 -31.95 -19.02
N ASN A 263 12.89 -32.00 -19.90
CA ASN A 263 13.05 -31.91 -21.35
C ASN A 263 12.50 -30.57 -21.88
N GLY A 264 13.04 -29.48 -21.34
CA GLY A 264 12.58 -28.11 -21.57
C GLY A 264 12.56 -27.28 -20.28
N GLY A 265 12.28 -25.98 -20.41
CA GLY A 265 12.29 -25.03 -19.29
C GLY A 265 13.68 -24.72 -18.73
N THR A 266 13.71 -24.04 -17.59
CA THR A 266 14.95 -23.59 -16.94
C THR A 266 15.01 -23.93 -15.45
N ILE A 267 16.24 -23.90 -14.93
CA ILE A 267 16.55 -24.00 -13.52
C ILE A 267 17.26 -22.71 -13.11
N VAL A 268 16.82 -22.11 -12.02
CA VAL A 268 17.40 -20.88 -11.46
C VAL A 268 17.75 -21.13 -10.01
N LEU A 269 19.01 -20.91 -9.66
CA LEU A 269 19.49 -20.89 -8.29
C LEU A 269 19.57 -19.43 -7.86
N VAL A 270 18.96 -19.10 -6.72
CA VAL A 270 19.05 -17.77 -6.11
C VAL A 270 20.01 -17.87 -4.93
N PRO A 271 21.31 -17.54 -5.12
CA PRO A 271 22.31 -17.63 -4.06
C PRO A 271 22.08 -16.56 -2.98
N VAL A 272 22.64 -16.79 -1.79
CA VAL A 272 22.80 -15.75 -0.76
C VAL A 272 24.20 -15.13 -0.83
N SER A 273 24.40 -14.00 -0.14
CA SER A 273 25.73 -13.39 -0.03
C SER A 273 26.75 -14.40 0.52
N GLY A 274 27.89 -14.53 -0.15
CA GLY A 274 28.94 -15.48 0.22
C GLY A 274 28.63 -16.94 -0.14
N GLN A 275 27.72 -17.22 -1.08
CA GLN A 275 27.44 -18.59 -1.52
C GLN A 275 28.72 -19.33 -1.94
N ASN A 276 28.88 -20.57 -1.47
CA ASN A 276 30.03 -21.39 -1.82
C ASN A 276 29.99 -21.70 -3.32
N ALA A 277 31.09 -21.45 -4.02
CA ALA A 277 31.26 -21.92 -5.39
C ALA A 277 31.61 -23.40 -5.38
N THR A 278 30.59 -24.24 -5.32
CA THR A 278 30.71 -25.69 -5.28
C THR A 278 29.53 -26.36 -5.97
N SER A 279 29.53 -27.69 -5.95
CA SER A 279 28.47 -28.53 -6.50
C SER A 279 27.32 -28.72 -5.51
N TYR A 280 26.10 -28.51 -5.98
CA TYR A 280 24.87 -28.67 -5.23
C TYR A 280 23.94 -29.69 -5.90
N THR A 281 23.41 -30.64 -5.14
CA THR A 281 22.35 -31.53 -5.62
C THR A 281 21.00 -30.88 -5.41
N ILE A 282 20.36 -30.44 -6.50
CA ILE A 282 19.08 -29.73 -6.45
C ILE A 282 17.89 -30.64 -6.74
N ILE A 283 18.10 -31.74 -7.47
CA ILE A 283 17.07 -32.75 -7.76
C ILE A 283 17.66 -34.14 -7.53
N THR A 284 16.88 -35.02 -6.93
CA THR A 284 17.17 -36.45 -6.89
C THR A 284 15.93 -37.25 -7.20
N ALA A 285 16.06 -38.27 -8.03
CA ALA A 285 14.96 -39.13 -8.44
C ALA A 285 15.36 -40.60 -8.31
N ALA A 286 14.61 -41.38 -7.54
CA ALA A 286 14.96 -42.79 -7.29
C ALA A 286 14.88 -43.65 -8.57
N GLY A 287 13.99 -43.30 -9.50
CA GLY A 287 13.87 -43.90 -10.83
C GLY A 287 14.85 -43.34 -11.88
N GLY A 288 15.73 -42.42 -11.51
CA GLY A 288 16.71 -41.79 -12.42
C GLY A 288 16.29 -40.39 -12.91
N VAL A 289 17.31 -39.60 -13.30
CA VAL A 289 17.15 -38.23 -13.79
C VAL A 289 17.58 -38.13 -15.25
N THR A 290 16.80 -37.44 -16.08
CA THR A 290 17.21 -36.97 -17.40
C THR A 290 16.99 -35.46 -17.47
N SER A 291 17.94 -34.70 -18.01
CA SER A 291 17.83 -33.24 -18.05
C SER A 291 18.53 -32.64 -19.26
N THR A 292 17.81 -31.79 -19.99
CA THR A 292 18.32 -30.82 -20.98
C THR A 292 18.10 -29.37 -20.53
N ALA A 293 17.52 -29.17 -19.35
CA ALA A 293 17.21 -27.84 -18.82
C ALA A 293 18.49 -27.05 -18.49
N VAL A 294 18.49 -25.77 -18.87
CA VAL A 294 19.60 -24.85 -18.61
C VAL A 294 19.50 -24.34 -17.17
N ALA A 295 20.61 -24.46 -16.43
CA ALA A 295 20.74 -23.93 -15.07
C ALA A 295 21.44 -22.56 -15.07
N SER A 296 21.02 -21.68 -14.17
CA SER A 296 21.60 -20.35 -13.99
C SER A 296 21.64 -19.96 -12.51
N ALA A 297 22.62 -19.14 -12.12
CA ALA A 297 22.78 -18.62 -10.77
C ALA A 297 23.50 -17.28 -10.83
N ALA A 298 23.00 -16.28 -10.11
CA ALA A 298 23.55 -14.94 -10.16
C ALA A 298 24.95 -14.85 -9.56
N GLY A 299 25.91 -14.24 -10.26
CA GLY A 299 27.28 -14.09 -9.77
C GLY A 299 28.15 -15.35 -9.88
N TYR A 300 27.64 -16.43 -10.50
CA TYR A 300 28.38 -17.67 -10.71
C TYR A 300 28.30 -18.10 -12.17
N SER A 301 29.39 -18.68 -12.69
CA SER A 301 29.27 -19.52 -13.88
C SER A 301 28.68 -20.86 -13.46
N VAL A 302 27.72 -21.36 -14.23
CA VAL A 302 26.93 -22.53 -13.86
C VAL A 302 27.08 -23.62 -14.89
N THR A 303 27.39 -24.82 -14.44
CA THR A 303 27.23 -26.06 -15.21
C THR A 303 26.24 -26.97 -14.49
N SER A 304 25.47 -27.73 -15.25
CA SER A 304 24.58 -28.76 -14.72
C SER A 304 24.92 -30.10 -15.36
N ALA A 305 24.90 -31.16 -14.54
CA ALA A 305 25.15 -32.51 -15.00
C ALA A 305 24.29 -33.51 -14.23
N VAL A 306 23.84 -34.54 -14.93
CA VAL A 306 23.24 -35.71 -14.28
C VAL A 306 24.38 -36.61 -13.80
N SER A 307 24.37 -36.94 -12.51
CA SER A 307 25.34 -37.84 -11.87
C SER A 307 24.59 -38.92 -11.11
N GLY A 308 24.46 -40.10 -11.71
CA GLY A 308 23.61 -41.18 -11.21
C GLY A 308 22.15 -40.73 -11.13
N ASN A 309 21.57 -40.81 -9.93
CA ASN A 309 20.17 -40.44 -9.66
C ASN A 309 19.98 -38.95 -9.29
N ASN A 310 21.00 -38.11 -9.50
CA ASN A 310 21.02 -36.71 -9.07
C ASN A 310 21.20 -35.75 -10.24
N LEU A 311 20.50 -34.61 -10.21
CA LEU A 311 20.89 -33.42 -10.95
C LEU A 311 21.77 -32.55 -10.07
N VAL A 312 23.03 -32.43 -10.47
CA VAL A 312 24.03 -31.64 -9.77
C VAL A 312 24.26 -30.36 -10.56
N VAL A 313 24.22 -29.22 -9.87
CA VAL A 313 24.57 -27.91 -10.40
C VAL A 313 25.84 -27.44 -9.73
N THR A 314 26.86 -27.15 -10.54
CA THR A 314 28.16 -26.67 -10.07
C THR A 314 28.24 -25.18 -10.29
N LEU A 315 28.42 -24.45 -9.18
CA LEU A 315 28.72 -23.03 -9.20
C LEU A 315 30.23 -22.86 -9.18
N SER A 316 30.76 -22.10 -10.14
CA SER A 316 32.15 -21.62 -10.08
C SER A 316 32.15 -20.11 -9.95
N GLN A 317 33.04 -19.57 -9.13
CA GLN A 317 33.22 -18.13 -9.06
C GLN A 317 33.64 -17.64 -10.43
N ILE A 318 33.01 -16.55 -10.87
CA ILE A 318 33.51 -15.79 -12.00
C ILE A 318 34.76 -15.08 -11.48
N VAL A 319 35.92 -15.72 -11.61
CA VAL A 319 37.20 -15.12 -11.22
C VAL A 319 37.46 -13.96 -12.16
N ALA A 320 37.36 -12.73 -11.66
CA ALA A 320 37.85 -11.56 -12.37
C ALA A 320 39.38 -11.69 -12.52
N PRO A 321 39.97 -11.37 -13.68
CA PRO A 321 41.42 -11.30 -13.80
C PRO A 321 41.94 -10.25 -12.79
N THR A 322 42.84 -10.65 -11.91
CA THR A 322 43.57 -9.73 -11.03
C THR A 322 44.80 -9.22 -11.75
N ASP A 323 44.83 -7.94 -12.14
CA ASP A 323 45.99 -7.04 -11.92
C ASP A 323 45.68 -5.55 -12.20
N PRO A 324 46.47 -4.61 -11.63
CA PRO A 324 46.05 -3.25 -11.28
C PRO A 324 46.37 -2.17 -12.34
N SER A 325 45.75 -1.00 -12.13
CA SER A 325 46.04 0.35 -12.67
C SER A 325 45.47 0.74 -14.06
N SER A 326 44.44 1.59 -13.97
CA SER A 326 43.90 2.56 -14.95
C SER A 326 43.13 2.06 -16.19
N PRO A 327 42.11 2.84 -16.62
CA PRO A 327 40.89 2.29 -17.20
C PRO A 327 41.00 2.13 -18.72
N SER A 328 40.85 0.90 -19.19
CA SER A 328 40.44 0.64 -20.57
C SER A 328 38.96 0.31 -20.59
N ILE A 329 38.21 1.10 -21.36
CA ILE A 329 36.79 0.95 -21.63
C ILE A 329 36.60 -0.35 -22.43
N PRO A 330 35.83 -1.36 -21.95
CA PRO A 330 35.43 -2.47 -22.79
C PRO A 330 34.25 -2.08 -23.69
N ALA A 331 34.29 -2.60 -24.90
CA ALA A 331 33.39 -2.36 -26.02
C ALA A 331 31.90 -2.59 -25.69
N ALA A 332 31.05 -1.93 -26.49
CA ALA A 332 29.60 -1.89 -26.40
C ALA A 332 28.95 -3.26 -26.10
N PRO A 333 27.97 -3.33 -25.17
CA PRO A 333 27.31 -4.57 -24.82
C PRO A 333 26.43 -5.06 -25.97
N VAL A 334 26.27 -6.39 -26.07
CA VAL A 334 25.19 -7.04 -26.83
C VAL A 334 23.90 -6.27 -26.55
N ALA A 335 23.27 -5.71 -27.60
CA ALA A 335 22.26 -4.66 -27.50
C ALA A 335 21.11 -5.02 -26.53
N SER A 336 21.25 -4.57 -25.29
CA SER A 336 20.16 -4.45 -24.33
C SER A 336 19.26 -3.29 -24.82
N ASN A 337 17.96 -3.52 -24.87
CA ASN A 337 16.99 -2.56 -25.41
C ASN A 337 16.19 -1.85 -24.30
N TRP A 338 16.74 -1.75 -23.09
CA TRP A 338 16.05 -1.15 -21.94
C TRP A 338 15.81 0.33 -22.13
N THR A 339 16.72 1.05 -22.78
CA THR A 339 16.48 2.45 -23.20
C THR A 339 15.24 2.55 -24.08
N SER A 340 15.09 1.68 -25.08
CA SER A 340 13.91 1.69 -25.96
C SER A 340 12.62 1.35 -25.21
N ARG A 341 12.67 0.37 -24.30
CA ARG A 341 11.50 -0.02 -23.48
C ARG A 341 11.10 1.08 -22.51
N ALA A 342 12.07 1.69 -21.82
CA ALA A 342 11.86 2.81 -20.91
C ALA A 342 11.29 4.03 -21.64
N ASN A 343 11.75 4.32 -22.86
CA ASN A 343 11.19 5.36 -23.72
C ASN A 343 9.75 5.04 -24.16
N GLY A 344 9.45 3.77 -24.46
CA GLY A 344 8.10 3.32 -24.81
C GLY A 344 7.11 3.40 -23.64
N VAL A 345 7.60 3.23 -22.41
CA VAL A 345 6.83 3.49 -21.20
C VAL A 345 6.63 4.99 -21.05
N GLY A 346 7.71 5.77 -21.08
CA GLY A 346 7.72 7.22 -20.89
C GLY A 346 7.86 7.65 -19.43
N GLY A 347 7.81 8.97 -19.20
CA GLY A 347 7.74 9.54 -17.85
C GLY A 347 8.91 9.17 -16.94
N SER A 348 8.58 8.73 -15.72
CA SER A 348 9.59 8.39 -14.72
C SER A 348 10.43 7.16 -15.07
N ALA A 349 10.01 6.32 -16.03
CA ALA A 349 10.80 5.16 -16.46
C ALA A 349 12.02 5.54 -17.32
N VAL A 350 11.96 6.64 -18.07
CA VAL A 350 12.97 7.00 -19.09
C VAL A 350 14.41 6.95 -18.55
N PRO A 351 14.71 7.51 -17.36
CA PRO A 351 16.09 7.59 -16.87
C PRO A 351 16.71 6.24 -16.50
N ILE A 352 15.91 5.21 -16.21
CA ILE A 352 16.45 3.90 -15.79
C ILE A 352 16.90 3.04 -16.98
N GLY A 353 16.35 3.28 -18.18
CA GLY A 353 16.68 2.48 -19.37
C GLY A 353 18.18 2.45 -19.70
N PRO A 354 18.85 3.61 -19.87
CA PRO A 354 20.29 3.67 -20.15
C PRO A 354 21.15 3.09 -19.02
N VAL A 355 20.66 3.16 -17.78
CA VAL A 355 21.33 2.59 -16.61
C VAL A 355 21.33 1.07 -16.71
N LEU A 356 20.18 0.49 -16.99
CA LEU A 356 20.03 -0.96 -17.17
C LEU A 356 20.82 -1.48 -18.39
N ASP A 357 20.89 -0.70 -19.48
CA ASP A 357 21.72 -1.06 -20.64
C ASP A 357 23.22 -1.02 -20.30
N ARG A 358 23.68 -0.04 -19.51
CA ARG A 358 25.07 0.02 -19.03
C ARG A 358 25.41 -1.09 -18.04
N LEU A 359 24.45 -1.44 -17.20
CA LEU A 359 24.58 -2.50 -16.21
C LEU A 359 24.34 -3.89 -16.82
N SER A 360 23.97 -4.02 -18.09
CA SER A 360 23.64 -5.31 -18.71
C SER A 360 24.84 -6.25 -18.86
N GLY A 361 26.06 -5.71 -18.89
CA GLY A 361 27.29 -6.49 -18.83
C GLY A 361 27.74 -6.84 -17.41
N ASN A 362 27.07 -6.33 -16.37
CA ASN A 362 27.44 -6.55 -14.98
C ASN A 362 26.64 -7.71 -14.37
N ALA A 363 27.35 -8.74 -13.89
CA ALA A 363 26.77 -9.97 -13.34
C ALA A 363 25.85 -9.73 -12.13
N ASP A 364 26.10 -8.67 -11.34
CA ASP A 364 25.28 -8.31 -10.18
C ASP A 364 23.85 -7.87 -10.58
N TYR A 365 23.68 -7.41 -11.83
CA TYR A 365 22.41 -6.92 -12.37
C TYR A 365 21.69 -7.95 -13.22
N ALA A 366 22.31 -9.10 -13.51
CA ALA A 366 21.74 -10.15 -14.35
C ALA A 366 20.37 -10.63 -13.85
N LEU A 367 20.17 -10.79 -12.53
CA LEU A 367 18.86 -11.17 -11.97
C LEU A 367 17.78 -10.11 -12.15
N ILE A 368 18.16 -8.83 -11.96
CA ILE A 368 17.24 -7.71 -12.10
C ILE A 368 16.78 -7.64 -13.56
N LEU A 369 17.72 -7.73 -14.49
CA LEU A 369 17.45 -7.64 -15.93
C LEU A 369 16.70 -8.87 -16.46
N THR A 370 17.04 -10.07 -15.99
CA THR A 370 16.33 -11.29 -16.36
C THR A 370 14.91 -11.26 -15.77
N GLY A 371 14.75 -10.89 -14.50
CA GLY A 371 13.44 -10.72 -13.87
C GLY A 371 12.58 -9.68 -14.59
N LEU A 372 13.16 -8.53 -14.95
CA LEU A 372 12.48 -7.53 -15.78
C LEU A 372 12.06 -8.09 -17.14
N SER A 373 12.89 -8.91 -17.79
CA SER A 373 12.63 -9.44 -19.13
C SER A 373 11.48 -10.46 -19.16
N MET A 374 11.23 -11.12 -18.02
CA MET A 374 10.13 -12.09 -17.85
C MET A 374 8.77 -11.41 -17.59
N LEU A 375 8.77 -10.12 -17.22
CA LEU A 375 7.54 -9.36 -16.99
C LEU A 375 6.84 -9.03 -18.31
N GLN A 376 5.50 -9.13 -18.30
CA GLN A 376 4.66 -8.65 -19.39
C GLN A 376 4.75 -7.12 -19.53
N ALA A 377 4.37 -6.55 -20.67
CA ALA A 377 4.61 -5.14 -21.01
C ALA A 377 4.17 -4.13 -19.92
N ALA A 378 2.97 -4.31 -19.34
CA ALA A 378 2.47 -3.41 -18.30
C ALA A 378 3.21 -3.55 -16.94
N PRO A 379 3.35 -4.75 -16.35
CA PRO A 379 4.20 -4.94 -15.16
C PRO A 379 5.67 -4.55 -15.38
N GLN A 380 6.23 -4.78 -16.56
CA GLN A 380 7.58 -4.36 -16.92
C GLN A 380 7.69 -2.84 -16.92
N GLY A 381 6.72 -2.13 -17.49
CA GLY A 381 6.68 -0.67 -17.46
C GLY A 381 6.61 -0.12 -16.04
N ARG A 382 5.78 -0.70 -15.18
CA ARG A 382 5.70 -0.35 -13.76
C ARG A 382 7.01 -0.61 -13.04
N ALA A 383 7.65 -1.75 -13.27
CA ALA A 383 8.92 -2.10 -12.68
C ALA A 383 10.04 -1.13 -13.08
N LEU A 384 10.08 -0.68 -14.35
CA LEU A 384 10.99 0.36 -14.80
C LEU A 384 10.74 1.71 -14.09
N GLN A 385 9.47 2.09 -13.89
CA GLN A 385 9.12 3.28 -13.11
C GLN A 385 9.55 3.14 -11.64
N GLN A 386 9.37 1.98 -11.01
CA GLN A 386 9.77 1.74 -9.62
C GLN A 386 11.29 1.70 -9.42
N LEU A 387 12.04 1.19 -10.41
CA LEU A 387 13.50 1.15 -10.40
C LEU A 387 14.16 2.51 -10.64
N SER A 388 13.44 3.44 -11.28
CA SER A 388 13.87 4.85 -11.43
C SER A 388 14.00 5.59 -10.09
N GLY A 389 13.59 4.93 -8.99
CA GLY A 389 13.86 5.36 -7.64
C GLY A 389 12.72 6.16 -7.02
N PRO A 390 13.02 6.84 -5.90
CA PRO A 390 12.04 7.60 -5.15
C PRO A 390 11.50 8.76 -5.96
N THR A 391 10.19 8.81 -6.19
CA THR A 391 9.52 10.09 -6.45
C THR A 391 9.56 10.91 -5.15
N PRO A 392 9.99 12.18 -5.17
CA PRO A 392 10.02 13.07 -4.00
C PRO A 392 8.61 13.50 -3.55
N LEU A 393 7.79 12.54 -3.11
CA LEU A 393 6.40 12.72 -2.69
C LEU A 393 6.25 13.70 -1.51
N PRO A 394 7.10 13.65 -0.44
CA PRO A 394 7.05 14.64 0.64
C PRO A 394 7.42 16.06 0.22
N GLN A 395 8.32 16.21 -0.76
CA GLN A 395 8.82 17.52 -1.18
C GLN A 395 7.80 18.27 -2.02
N ALA A 396 6.89 17.55 -2.69
CA ALA A 396 5.69 18.11 -3.30
C ALA A 396 4.67 18.64 -2.27
N LEU A 397 4.68 18.15 -1.03
CA LEU A 397 3.78 18.62 0.05
C LEU A 397 4.30 19.83 0.83
N SER A 398 5.51 20.29 0.53
CA SER A 398 6.16 21.37 1.27
C SER A 398 5.33 22.67 1.31
N GLY A 399 4.53 22.96 0.28
CA GLY A 399 3.56 24.05 0.29
C GLY A 399 2.51 23.88 1.40
N GLY A 400 1.81 22.73 1.45
CA GLY A 400 0.72 22.44 2.40
C GLY A 400 1.13 22.49 3.87
N ALA A 401 2.29 21.91 4.23
CA ALA A 401 2.81 21.96 5.60
C ALA A 401 3.28 23.38 6.01
N SER A 402 3.69 24.21 5.03
CA SER A 402 4.13 25.59 5.28
C SER A 402 2.96 26.52 5.65
N TYR A 403 1.76 26.28 5.11
CA TYR A 403 0.59 27.10 5.41
C TYR A 403 0.11 26.94 6.85
N ALA A 404 0.15 25.73 7.41
CA ALA A 404 -0.32 25.40 8.77
C ALA A 404 0.29 26.29 9.88
N LEU A 405 1.57 26.64 9.76
CA LEU A 405 2.24 27.56 10.69
C LEU A 405 1.84 29.01 10.45
N SER A 406 1.73 29.41 9.20
CA SER A 406 1.38 30.79 8.83
C SER A 406 -0.06 31.14 9.23
N SER A 407 -1.00 30.21 9.05
CA SER A 407 -2.40 30.40 9.42
C SER A 407 -2.61 30.40 10.93
N GLY A 408 -1.79 29.66 11.69
CA GLY A 408 -1.84 29.64 13.16
C GLY A 408 -1.20 30.85 13.84
N ALA A 409 -0.05 31.31 13.36
CA ALA A 409 0.74 32.36 14.00
C ALA A 409 0.26 33.79 13.69
N ILE A 410 -0.10 34.07 12.43
CA ILE A 410 -0.35 35.45 11.97
C ILE A 410 -1.81 35.88 12.20
N SER A 411 -2.74 34.94 12.20
CA SER A 411 -4.09 35.22 11.73
C SER A 411 -5.08 35.66 12.82
N GLN A 412 -4.77 35.50 14.11
CA GLN A 412 -5.66 35.91 15.21
C GLN A 412 -5.45 37.34 15.72
N ARG A 413 -4.23 37.90 15.65
CA ARG A 413 -4.02 39.29 16.11
C ARG A 413 -4.51 40.33 15.11
N GLN A 414 -4.73 39.93 13.85
CA GLN A 414 -5.43 40.75 12.86
C GLN A 414 -6.88 41.01 13.29
N VAL A 415 -7.59 39.99 13.79
CA VAL A 415 -8.97 40.15 14.32
C VAL A 415 -8.99 41.04 15.57
N THR A 416 -8.03 40.90 16.49
CA THR A 416 -7.95 41.77 17.69
C THR A 416 -7.66 43.24 17.34
N LEU A 417 -6.91 43.50 16.26
CA LEU A 417 -6.60 44.85 15.79
C LEU A 417 -7.72 45.46 14.93
N LEU A 418 -8.41 44.66 14.10
CA LEU A 418 -9.60 45.09 13.33
C LEU A 418 -10.83 45.34 14.21
N ALA A 419 -10.97 44.61 15.33
CA ALA A 419 -12.12 44.74 16.23
C ALA A 419 -12.21 46.10 16.93
N GLY A 420 -11.29 47.04 16.64
CA GLY A 420 -11.46 48.46 16.95
C GLY A 420 -11.75 48.71 18.43
N ARG A 421 -11.26 47.86 19.33
CA ARG A 421 -11.29 48.21 20.75
C ARG A 421 -10.25 49.30 20.94
N PRO A 422 -10.63 50.57 21.20
CA PRO A 422 -9.74 51.40 21.97
C PRO A 422 -9.42 50.58 23.21
N THR A 423 -8.14 50.41 23.50
CA THR A 423 -7.73 50.25 24.88
C THR A 423 -8.12 51.53 25.62
N ALA A 424 -9.42 51.74 25.85
CA ALA A 424 -9.91 52.48 26.99
C ALA A 424 -9.68 51.57 28.20
N LYS A 425 -8.39 51.34 28.49
CA LYS A 425 -7.91 50.79 29.75
C LYS A 425 -7.43 52.02 30.51
N ALA A 426 -7.96 52.18 31.72
CA ALA A 426 -7.64 53.29 32.61
C ALA A 426 -6.12 53.50 32.67
N ALA A 427 -5.71 54.77 32.68
CA ALA A 427 -4.32 55.17 32.90
C ALA A 427 -3.82 54.52 34.20
N GLY A 428 -3.03 53.44 34.10
CA GLY A 428 -2.46 52.75 35.27
C GLY A 428 -2.35 51.22 35.19
N SER A 429 -3.00 50.51 34.26
CA SER A 429 -2.82 49.05 34.15
C SER A 429 -2.05 48.66 32.87
N SER A 430 -0.73 48.63 32.94
CA SER A 430 0.14 48.04 31.90
C SER A 430 0.05 46.52 31.95
N THR A 431 -1.05 45.95 31.44
CA THR A 431 -1.04 44.55 31.02
C THR A 431 -0.37 44.50 29.66
N ASP A 432 0.94 44.23 29.71
CA ASP A 432 1.86 44.09 28.58
C ASP A 432 1.25 43.12 27.56
N GLY A 433 0.70 43.61 26.44
CA GLY A 433 -0.07 42.85 25.44
C GLY A 433 0.60 41.59 24.89
N THR A 434 0.71 40.58 25.74
CA THR A 434 1.47 39.36 25.60
C THR A 434 0.45 38.23 25.62
N GLY A 435 0.60 37.29 24.70
CA GLY A 435 -0.27 36.13 24.67
C GLY A 435 0.50 34.86 24.39
N LEU A 436 0.06 33.80 25.06
CA LEU A 436 0.47 32.43 24.82
C LEU A 436 -0.65 31.70 24.09
N TRP A 437 -0.29 30.83 23.16
CA TRP A 437 -1.26 30.06 22.42
C TRP A 437 -0.74 28.67 22.05
N GLY A 438 -1.68 27.75 21.88
CA GLY A 438 -1.44 26.40 21.39
C GLY A 438 -2.43 26.04 20.30
N GLN A 439 -1.98 25.29 19.30
CA GLN A 439 -2.79 24.85 18.17
C GLN A 439 -2.53 23.38 17.86
N LEU A 440 -3.60 22.62 17.72
CA LEU A 440 -3.60 21.26 17.19
C LEU A 440 -4.13 21.29 15.76
N LEU A 441 -3.58 20.44 14.89
CA LEU A 441 -4.04 20.33 13.51
C LEU A 441 -3.99 18.88 13.01
N GLY A 442 -4.84 18.59 12.03
CA GLY A 442 -4.81 17.38 11.24
C GLY A 442 -4.96 17.73 9.76
N ASN A 443 -4.16 17.09 8.90
CA ASN A 443 -4.19 17.32 7.46
C ASN A 443 -4.38 16.02 6.68
N LYS A 444 -5.04 16.15 5.53
CA LYS A 444 -5.05 15.14 4.48
C LYS A 444 -4.68 15.80 3.16
N ALA A 445 -3.90 15.11 2.35
CA ALA A 445 -3.57 15.57 1.00
C ALA A 445 -3.56 14.41 0.03
N SER A 446 -3.87 14.68 -1.23
CA SER A 446 -3.75 13.69 -2.30
C SER A 446 -3.33 14.35 -3.59
N MET A 447 -2.44 13.69 -4.33
CA MET A 447 -2.08 14.06 -5.69
C MET A 447 -2.34 12.88 -6.62
N ASN A 448 -3.19 13.10 -7.63
CA ASN A 448 -3.45 12.08 -8.64
C ASN A 448 -2.22 11.90 -9.53
N GLY A 449 -1.86 10.65 -9.82
CA GLY A 449 -0.78 10.32 -10.76
C GLY A 449 -1.13 10.68 -12.22
N THR A 450 -0.12 10.66 -13.09
CA THR A 450 -0.33 10.55 -14.56
C THR A 450 -0.22 9.07 -14.97
N GLY A 451 -0.47 8.75 -16.23
CA GLY A 451 -0.09 7.43 -16.78
C GLY A 451 1.43 7.16 -16.76
N GLN A 452 2.22 8.18 -16.38
CA GLN A 452 3.66 8.25 -16.56
C GLN A 452 4.44 8.49 -15.25
N ALA A 453 3.73 8.79 -14.16
CA ALA A 453 4.25 9.00 -12.82
C ALA A 453 3.15 8.74 -11.77
N GLY A 454 3.48 8.01 -10.71
CA GLY A 454 2.56 7.67 -9.63
C GLY A 454 2.09 8.86 -8.80
N GLY A 455 0.89 8.74 -8.23
CA GLY A 455 0.32 9.70 -7.29
C GLY A 455 0.68 9.40 -5.84
N PHE A 456 -0.01 10.06 -4.91
CA PHE A 456 0.06 9.74 -3.49
C PHE A 456 -1.18 10.20 -2.69
N HIS A 457 -1.36 9.58 -1.53
CA HIS A 457 -2.19 10.06 -0.43
C HIS A 457 -1.33 10.33 0.79
N SER A 458 -1.67 11.38 1.54
CA SER A 458 -0.98 11.75 2.78
C SER A 458 -1.98 12.07 3.88
N SER A 459 -1.63 11.67 5.09
CA SER A 459 -2.32 12.06 6.31
C SER A 459 -1.31 12.47 7.36
N GLY A 460 -1.60 13.54 8.09
CA GLY A 460 -0.72 14.03 9.13
C GLY A 460 -1.46 14.76 10.23
N TYR A 461 -0.72 15.06 11.28
CA TYR A 461 -1.18 15.83 12.42
C TYR A 461 -0.02 16.56 13.08
N GLY A 462 -0.32 17.56 13.90
CA GLY A 462 0.71 18.37 14.51
C GLY A 462 0.25 19.21 15.69
N LEU A 463 1.25 19.66 16.44
CA LEU A 463 1.12 20.56 17.58
C LEU A 463 2.01 21.79 17.34
N ILE A 464 1.45 22.97 17.59
CA ILE A 464 2.15 24.25 17.53
C ILE A 464 1.94 24.97 18.86
N LEU A 465 3.02 25.49 19.42
CA LEU A 465 3.01 26.32 20.63
C LEU A 465 3.68 27.64 20.30
N GLY A 466 3.08 28.76 20.70
CA GLY A 466 3.63 30.07 20.39
C GLY A 466 3.36 31.13 21.45
N ALA A 467 4.15 32.19 21.37
CA ALA A 467 4.08 33.35 22.22
C ALA A 467 4.31 34.61 21.39
N ASP A 468 3.52 35.65 21.62
CA ASP A 468 3.75 36.97 21.01
C ASP A 468 3.51 38.10 22.00
N ARG A 469 4.13 39.24 21.71
CA ARG A 469 4.00 40.48 22.47
C ARG A 469 3.72 41.66 21.55
N GLN A 470 2.94 42.60 22.08
CA GLN A 470 2.76 43.93 21.53
C GLN A 470 3.91 44.84 21.95
N LEU A 471 4.82 45.12 21.01
CA LEU A 471 5.95 46.02 21.26
C LEU A 471 5.56 47.50 21.14
N GLY A 472 4.43 47.78 20.51
CA GLY A 472 3.83 49.11 20.45
C GLY A 472 2.44 49.06 19.83
N PRO A 473 1.76 50.20 19.65
CA PRO A 473 0.39 50.24 19.13
C PRO A 473 0.24 49.61 17.74
N GLN A 474 1.33 49.54 16.98
CA GLN A 474 1.34 49.16 15.56
C GLN A 474 2.00 47.80 15.29
N VAL A 475 2.77 47.24 16.24
CA VAL A 475 3.67 46.11 15.98
C VAL A 475 3.40 44.95 16.92
N VAL A 476 3.38 43.76 16.34
CA VAL A 476 3.37 42.46 17.01
C VAL A 476 4.64 41.73 16.63
N LEU A 477 5.33 41.13 17.59
CA LEU A 477 6.35 40.12 17.33
C LEU A 477 6.12 38.89 18.21
N GLY A 478 6.39 37.71 17.66
CA GLY A 478 6.27 36.45 18.36
C GLY A 478 7.13 35.36 17.80
N GLY A 479 7.16 34.24 18.51
CA GLY A 479 7.84 33.01 18.12
C GLY A 479 6.96 31.80 18.37
N ALA A 480 7.20 30.73 17.61
CA ALA A 480 6.49 29.48 17.74
C ALA A 480 7.41 28.27 17.53
N LEU A 481 7.08 27.18 18.21
CA LEU A 481 7.64 25.85 18.02
C LEU A 481 6.56 24.94 17.47
N ALA A 482 6.94 24.05 16.55
CA ALA A 482 6.01 23.10 15.96
C ALA A 482 6.62 21.72 15.84
N TRP A 483 5.78 20.71 16.05
CA TRP A 483 6.06 19.33 15.68
C TRP A 483 4.95 18.84 14.75
N LEU A 484 5.33 18.31 13.59
CA LEU A 484 4.42 17.79 12.57
C LEU A 484 4.83 16.36 12.22
N HIS A 485 3.85 15.46 12.15
CA HIS A 485 4.02 14.09 11.70
C HIS A 485 3.16 13.86 10.45
N ASN A 486 3.73 13.26 9.40
CA ASN A 486 3.01 12.89 8.18
C ASN A 486 3.38 11.48 7.73
N ASP A 487 2.35 10.72 7.33
CA ASP A 487 2.46 9.45 6.62
C ASP A 487 2.02 9.67 5.17
N LEU A 488 2.86 9.25 4.23
CA LEU A 488 2.61 9.32 2.79
C LEU A 488 2.61 7.92 2.20
N LYS A 489 1.59 7.62 1.39
CA LYS A 489 1.46 6.35 0.67
C LYS A 489 1.37 6.62 -0.82
N GLY A 490 2.23 5.94 -1.59
CA GLY A 490 2.24 6.05 -3.05
C GLY A 490 1.03 5.40 -3.71
N GLU A 491 0.65 5.92 -4.88
CA GLU A 491 -0.38 5.36 -5.75
C GLU A 491 0.14 5.13 -7.18
N GLY A 492 -0.55 4.29 -7.94
CA GLY A 492 -0.18 3.95 -9.31
C GLY A 492 1.18 3.23 -9.38
N SER A 493 2.14 3.81 -10.09
CA SER A 493 3.51 3.25 -10.14
C SER A 493 4.18 3.19 -8.76
N ASN A 494 3.72 4.00 -7.80
CA ASN A 494 4.30 4.09 -6.46
C ASN A 494 3.58 3.23 -5.41
N THR A 495 2.49 2.53 -5.77
CA THR A 495 1.77 1.65 -4.81
C THR A 495 2.73 0.67 -4.14
N GLY A 496 2.63 0.55 -2.81
CA GLY A 496 3.53 -0.24 -1.98
C GLY A 496 4.71 0.55 -1.42
N SER A 497 4.97 1.76 -1.91
CA SER A 497 5.97 2.68 -1.34
C SER A 497 5.32 3.61 -0.33
N ASP A 498 6.03 3.91 0.77
CA ASP A 498 5.60 4.83 1.81
C ASP A 498 6.75 5.70 2.33
N VAL A 499 6.39 6.85 2.88
CA VAL A 499 7.31 7.77 3.55
C VAL A 499 6.68 8.30 4.81
N LYS A 500 7.40 8.21 5.92
CA LYS A 500 7.07 8.87 7.19
C LYS A 500 7.97 10.07 7.39
N LEU A 501 7.39 11.18 7.81
CA LEU A 501 8.06 12.45 8.01
C LEU A 501 7.74 13.01 9.40
N ASP A 502 8.77 13.22 10.20
CA ASP A 502 8.73 14.00 11.43
C ASP A 502 9.48 15.32 11.25
N SER A 503 8.78 16.45 11.46
CA SER A 503 9.30 17.80 11.27
C SER A 503 9.25 18.59 12.57
N TYR A 504 10.38 19.14 12.98
CA TYR A 504 10.51 20.00 14.16
C TYR A 504 10.88 21.41 13.70
N GLN A 505 10.01 22.39 13.96
CA GLN A 505 10.13 23.73 13.41
C GLN A 505 10.23 24.80 14.49
N LEU A 506 11.03 25.83 14.20
CA LEU A 506 11.13 27.07 14.96
C LEU A 506 10.77 28.23 14.02
N ALA A 507 9.81 29.04 14.43
CA ALA A 507 9.31 30.17 13.66
C ALA A 507 9.40 31.47 14.45
N ALA A 508 9.66 32.57 13.74
CA ALA A 508 9.46 33.93 14.20
C ALA A 508 8.42 34.59 13.29
N TYR A 509 7.51 35.36 13.87
CA TYR A 509 6.46 36.02 13.13
C TYR A 509 6.22 37.43 13.67
N GLY A 510 5.64 38.26 12.81
CA GLY A 510 5.31 39.63 13.15
C GLY A 510 4.20 40.17 12.29
N SER A 511 3.55 41.21 12.79
CA SER A 511 2.66 42.02 11.97
C SER A 511 2.76 43.48 12.35
N TRP A 512 2.59 44.33 11.35
CA TRP A 512 2.65 45.77 11.43
C TRP A 512 1.41 46.37 10.79
N ARG A 513 0.80 47.33 11.49
CA ARG A 513 -0.30 48.16 11.00
C ARG A 513 0.01 49.63 11.26
N PRO A 514 0.06 50.49 10.22
CA PRO A 514 0.20 51.92 10.40
C PRO A 514 -0.92 52.50 11.27
N ARG A 515 -0.62 53.50 12.11
CA ARG A 515 -1.63 54.13 12.97
C ARG A 515 -2.73 54.78 12.11
N GLY A 516 -3.99 54.40 12.35
CA GLY A 516 -5.12 54.93 11.60
C GLY A 516 -5.21 54.46 10.14
N GLY A 517 -4.32 53.57 9.70
CA GLY A 517 -4.35 52.97 8.38
C GLY A 517 -5.21 51.70 8.35
N GLN A 518 -5.82 51.44 7.19
CA GLN A 518 -6.56 50.22 6.89
C GLN A 518 -5.67 49.10 6.34
N GLY A 519 -4.41 49.41 6.00
CA GLY A 519 -3.42 48.45 5.51
C GLY A 519 -2.71 47.70 6.64
N TYR A 520 -2.29 46.47 6.35
CA TYR A 520 -1.37 45.72 7.21
C TYR A 520 -0.27 45.03 6.41
N LEU A 521 0.81 44.71 7.12
CA LEU A 521 1.87 43.82 6.66
C LEU A 521 2.12 42.76 7.73
N SER A 522 2.12 41.49 7.36
CA SER A 522 2.37 40.37 8.23
C SER A 522 3.44 39.48 7.64
N GLY A 523 4.32 38.95 8.48
CA GLY A 523 5.42 38.08 8.06
C GLY A 523 5.65 36.92 9.02
N ILE A 524 6.12 35.80 8.48
CA ILE A 524 6.65 34.67 9.24
C ILE A 524 7.88 34.13 8.54
N ALA A 525 8.89 33.77 9.31
CA ALA A 525 10.05 33.00 8.86
C ALA A 525 10.24 31.81 9.79
N SER A 526 10.53 30.64 9.24
CA SER A 526 10.81 29.45 10.05
C SER A 526 11.92 28.59 9.47
N VAL A 527 12.56 27.83 10.36
CA VAL A 527 13.50 26.77 10.04
C VAL A 527 13.01 25.48 10.65
N ALA A 528 13.24 24.37 9.97
CA ALA A 528 12.80 23.06 10.40
C ALA A 528 13.85 21.99 10.13
N ARG A 529 13.91 21.02 11.05
CA ARG A 529 14.65 19.77 10.87
C ARG A 529 13.66 18.66 10.59
N ASN A 530 13.89 17.95 9.51
CA ASN A 530 13.01 16.90 9.01
C ASN A 530 13.74 15.56 9.09
N ASN A 531 13.08 14.54 9.65
CA ASN A 531 13.53 13.16 9.62
C ASN A 531 12.59 12.38 8.71
N TYR A 532 13.17 11.58 7.80
CA TYR A 532 12.45 10.80 6.82
C TYR A 532 12.78 9.33 7.01
N ASP A 533 11.74 8.50 7.11
CA ASP A 533 11.84 7.05 6.97
C ASP A 533 11.08 6.64 5.72
N GLN A 534 11.76 5.99 4.80
CA GLN A 534 11.27 5.71 3.46
C GLN A 534 11.34 4.23 3.13
N ALA A 535 10.28 3.72 2.52
CA ALA A 535 10.22 2.41 1.89
C ALA A 535 9.80 2.55 0.42
N ARG A 536 10.61 2.03 -0.51
CA ARG A 536 10.35 1.98 -1.94
C ARG A 536 10.10 0.54 -2.37
N ALA A 537 8.89 0.25 -2.82
CA ALA A 537 8.54 -1.06 -3.34
C ALA A 537 8.90 -1.20 -4.83
N VAL A 538 9.52 -2.32 -5.17
CA VAL A 538 9.71 -2.81 -6.54
C VAL A 538 9.08 -4.18 -6.62
N ASP A 539 7.97 -4.31 -7.36
CA ASP A 539 7.04 -5.44 -7.23
C ASP A 539 7.69 -6.83 -7.34
N PHE A 540 8.67 -6.95 -8.23
CA PHE A 540 9.32 -8.21 -8.54
C PHE A 540 10.61 -8.44 -7.71
N LEU A 541 11.09 -7.44 -6.97
CA LEU A 541 12.33 -7.51 -6.17
C LEU A 541 12.08 -7.41 -4.65
N GLY A 542 11.01 -6.76 -4.22
CA GLY A 542 10.72 -6.48 -2.80
C GLY A 542 10.83 -4.99 -2.47
N THR A 543 11.28 -4.67 -1.26
CA THR A 543 11.28 -3.29 -0.75
C THR A 543 12.70 -2.81 -0.43
N ALA A 544 13.04 -1.62 -0.91
CA ALA A 544 14.21 -0.85 -0.50
C ALA A 544 13.84 0.09 0.66
N SER A 545 14.67 0.20 1.69
CA SER A 545 14.46 1.10 2.81
C SER A 545 15.61 2.08 2.99
N ALA A 546 15.30 3.31 3.42
CA ALA A 546 16.28 4.32 3.76
C ALA A 546 15.75 5.25 4.87
N SER A 547 16.63 5.69 5.75
CA SER A 547 16.37 6.74 6.73
C SER A 547 17.34 7.88 6.52
N TYR A 548 16.85 9.12 6.44
CA TYR A 548 17.68 10.29 6.18
C TYR A 548 17.08 11.56 6.80
N ARG A 549 17.84 12.64 6.74
CA ARG A 549 17.46 13.92 7.35
C ARG A 549 17.48 15.04 6.33
N GLY A 550 16.79 16.13 6.65
CA GLY A 550 16.79 17.34 5.86
C GLY A 550 16.55 18.57 6.70
N TRP A 551 16.84 19.71 6.10
CA TRP A 551 16.56 21.02 6.65
C TRP A 551 15.62 21.77 5.72
N GLN A 552 14.69 22.50 6.30
CA GLN A 552 13.76 23.36 5.59
C GLN A 552 13.83 24.77 6.16
N ALA A 553 13.80 25.77 5.28
CA ALA A 553 13.64 27.16 5.63
C ALA A 553 12.46 27.72 4.81
N GLN A 554 11.61 28.52 5.44
CA GLN A 554 10.48 29.15 4.77
C GLN A 554 10.25 30.57 5.26
N ALA A 555 9.72 31.40 4.38
CA ALA A 555 9.28 32.74 4.70
C ALA A 555 7.97 33.03 3.97
N LYS A 556 7.01 33.67 4.64
CA LYS A 556 5.79 34.19 4.03
C LYS A 556 5.60 35.64 4.44
N LEU A 557 5.26 36.47 3.47
CA LEU A 557 4.86 37.86 3.65
C LEU A 557 3.43 38.02 3.11
N GLU A 558 2.57 38.69 3.86
CA GLU A 558 1.19 38.96 3.49
C GLU A 558 0.89 40.44 3.74
N THR A 559 0.24 41.09 2.79
CA THR A 559 -0.32 42.42 2.96
C THR A 559 -1.77 42.43 2.54
N GLY A 560 -2.57 43.27 3.20
CA GLY A 560 -3.97 43.44 2.86
C GLY A 560 -4.47 44.81 3.28
N TYR A 561 -5.64 45.17 2.77
CA TYR A 561 -6.27 46.46 3.03
C TYR A 561 -7.72 46.24 3.49
N ASP A 562 -8.00 46.54 4.74
CA ASP A 562 -9.29 46.29 5.39
C ASP A 562 -10.30 47.36 4.96
N LEU A 563 -11.35 46.97 4.22
CA LEU A 563 -12.45 47.85 3.78
C LEU A 563 -13.70 47.55 4.63
N PRO A 564 -13.98 48.36 5.68
CA PRO A 564 -15.19 48.19 6.47
C PRO A 564 -16.42 48.48 5.62
N MET A 565 -17.39 47.56 5.65
CA MET A 565 -18.69 47.69 4.99
C MET A 565 -19.78 47.98 6.05
N SER A 566 -21.01 48.24 5.60
CA SER A 566 -22.16 48.31 6.49
C SER A 566 -22.41 46.98 7.22
N ALA A 567 -23.01 47.04 8.41
CA ALA A 567 -23.40 45.87 9.22
C ALA A 567 -22.25 45.01 9.80
N GLY A 568 -21.08 45.60 10.07
CA GLY A 568 -19.99 44.92 10.79
C GLY A 568 -19.17 43.93 9.95
N LEU A 569 -19.44 43.87 8.65
CA LEU A 569 -18.65 43.13 7.67
C LEU A 569 -17.41 43.94 7.27
N THR A 570 -16.25 43.29 7.16
CA THR A 570 -15.03 43.86 6.57
C THR A 570 -14.60 43.01 5.39
N VAL A 571 -14.29 43.66 4.27
CA VAL A 571 -13.76 43.04 3.05
C VAL A 571 -12.29 43.42 2.94
N THR A 572 -11.41 42.44 2.87
CA THR A 572 -9.96 42.64 2.84
C THR A 572 -9.37 41.98 1.59
N PRO A 573 -9.18 42.72 0.48
CA PRO A 573 -8.25 42.28 -0.55
C PRO A 573 -6.85 42.07 0.05
N LEU A 574 -6.20 40.98 -0.35
CA LEU A 574 -4.88 40.60 0.15
C LEU A 574 -4.00 40.03 -0.95
N LEU A 575 -2.70 40.20 -0.74
CA LEU A 575 -1.63 39.63 -1.54
C LEU A 575 -0.65 38.96 -0.57
N SER A 576 -0.25 37.72 -0.87
CA SER A 576 0.83 37.06 -0.13
C SER A 576 1.89 36.49 -1.07
N LEU A 577 3.11 36.40 -0.56
CA LEU A 577 4.25 35.78 -1.21
C LEU A 577 4.91 34.83 -0.21
N GLN A 578 5.12 33.59 -0.62
CA GLN A 578 5.74 32.55 0.20
C GLN A 578 6.92 31.92 -0.54
N ALA A 579 8.06 31.88 0.11
CA ALA A 579 9.25 31.19 -0.36
C ALA A 579 9.61 30.05 0.60
N ALA A 580 10.02 28.90 0.05
CA ALA A 580 10.52 27.78 0.82
C ALA A 580 11.78 27.19 0.17
N ARG A 581 12.72 26.72 0.99
CA ARG A 581 13.93 26.01 0.57
C ARG A 581 14.05 24.76 1.43
N ILE A 582 14.18 23.60 0.79
CA ILE A 582 14.42 22.31 1.42
C ILE A 582 15.76 21.78 0.94
N SER A 583 16.56 21.26 1.87
CA SER A 583 17.81 20.56 1.59
C SER A 583 17.80 19.22 2.33
N ASN A 584 17.70 18.12 1.59
CA ASN A 584 17.77 16.77 2.14
C ASN A 584 19.18 16.22 1.97
N ASP A 585 19.71 15.57 3.01
CA ASP A 585 20.98 14.88 2.95
C ASP A 585 20.91 13.72 1.92
N GLY A 586 22.07 13.36 1.36
CA GLY A 586 22.17 12.15 0.54
C GLY A 586 22.03 10.90 1.39
N TYR A 587 21.58 9.81 0.80
CA TYR A 587 21.34 8.55 1.49
C TYR A 587 21.52 7.35 0.58
N SER A 588 21.75 6.18 1.18
CA SER A 588 21.82 4.91 0.46
C SER A 588 20.69 4.01 0.93
N GLU A 589 20.02 3.38 -0.02
CA GLU A 589 18.98 2.40 0.24
C GLU A 589 19.57 1.04 0.60
N SER A 590 18.84 0.28 1.41
CA SER A 590 19.13 -1.11 1.75
C SER A 590 17.95 -2.01 1.42
N GLY A 591 18.14 -3.33 1.35
CA GLY A 591 17.03 -4.30 1.16
C GLY A 591 16.87 -4.86 -0.26
N LEU A 592 17.38 -4.18 -1.31
CA LEU A 592 17.29 -4.65 -2.71
C LEU A 592 18.62 -5.09 -3.34
N GLY A 593 19.69 -5.20 -2.55
CA GLY A 593 21.01 -5.61 -3.05
C GLY A 593 21.51 -4.71 -4.17
N ALA A 594 21.80 -5.27 -5.35
CA ALA A 594 22.26 -4.51 -6.51
C ALA A 594 21.26 -3.43 -6.97
N ALA A 595 19.96 -3.57 -6.72
CA ALA A 595 18.95 -2.56 -7.10
C ALA A 595 18.76 -1.45 -6.05
N SER A 596 19.51 -1.49 -4.95
CA SER A 596 19.57 -0.39 -3.99
C SER A 596 20.19 0.84 -4.64
N LEU A 597 19.60 2.01 -4.38
CA LEU A 597 20.09 3.26 -4.91
C LEU A 597 20.94 4.01 -3.89
N ASN A 598 21.98 4.67 -4.39
CA ASN A 598 22.64 5.75 -3.65
C ASN A 598 22.18 7.09 -4.22
N VAL A 599 21.48 7.85 -3.39
CA VAL A 599 20.81 9.09 -3.74
C VAL A 599 21.63 10.26 -3.21
N GLN A 600 21.98 11.18 -4.12
CA GLN A 600 22.77 12.35 -3.74
C GLN A 600 21.95 13.35 -2.93
N ARG A 601 22.64 14.29 -2.26
CA ARG A 601 22.01 15.42 -1.57
C ARG A 601 21.07 16.16 -2.54
N GLN A 602 19.88 16.46 -2.07
CA GLN A 602 18.85 17.10 -2.88
C GLN A 602 18.49 18.47 -2.33
N GLY A 603 18.13 19.39 -3.21
CA GLY A 603 17.71 20.73 -2.82
C GLY A 603 16.57 21.26 -3.65
N PHE A 604 15.48 21.66 -3.00
CA PHE A 604 14.26 22.15 -3.64
C PHE A 604 13.92 23.56 -3.17
N SER A 605 13.48 24.41 -4.08
CA SER A 605 12.99 25.75 -3.75
C SER A 605 11.59 25.93 -4.30
N ASN A 606 10.73 26.64 -3.59
CA ASN A 606 9.41 27.01 -4.06
C ASN A 606 9.16 28.51 -3.83
N LEU A 607 8.41 29.12 -4.74
CA LEU A 607 7.96 30.50 -4.64
C LEU A 607 6.51 30.55 -5.11
N ASP A 608 5.60 30.84 -4.18
CA ASP A 608 4.17 30.93 -4.44
C ASP A 608 3.68 32.35 -4.13
N SER A 609 2.75 32.86 -4.92
CA SER A 609 1.96 34.05 -4.58
C SER A 609 0.49 33.72 -4.43
N GLU A 610 -0.21 34.45 -3.58
CA GLU A 610 -1.65 34.36 -3.42
C GLU A 610 -2.28 35.73 -3.61
N LEU A 611 -3.24 35.85 -4.53
CA LEU A 611 -4.12 37.01 -4.64
C LEU A 611 -5.50 36.59 -4.17
N GLY A 612 -6.00 37.23 -3.11
CA GLY A 612 -7.25 36.80 -2.48
C GLY A 612 -8.07 37.92 -1.87
N VAL A 613 -9.23 37.52 -1.36
CA VAL A 613 -10.15 38.36 -0.60
C VAL A 613 -10.52 37.61 0.67
N ARG A 614 -10.52 38.34 1.79
CA ARG A 614 -10.99 37.86 3.09
C ARG A 614 -12.22 38.65 3.53
N LEU A 615 -13.27 37.96 3.91
CA LEU A 615 -14.46 38.50 4.54
C LEU A 615 -14.40 38.18 6.03
N SER A 616 -14.53 39.20 6.87
CA SER A 616 -14.58 39.05 8.33
C SER A 616 -15.84 39.72 8.85
N SER A 617 -16.59 39.03 9.71
CA SER A 617 -17.74 39.59 10.43
C SER A 617 -17.74 39.10 11.87
N TYR A 618 -18.34 39.87 12.76
CA TYR A 618 -18.49 39.48 14.16
C TYR A 618 -19.95 39.61 14.62
N THR A 619 -20.31 38.75 15.56
CA THR A 619 -21.58 38.85 16.28
C THR A 619 -21.32 38.64 17.77
N ASP A 620 -21.97 39.45 18.60
CA ASP A 620 -21.94 39.26 20.05
C ASP A 620 -22.98 38.20 20.42
N THR A 621 -22.54 37.18 21.15
CA THR A 621 -23.40 36.07 21.62
C THR A 621 -23.39 36.01 23.14
N GLY A 622 -24.33 35.27 23.74
CA GLY A 622 -24.33 35.01 25.19
C GLY A 622 -23.08 34.27 25.69
N TRP A 623 -22.23 33.75 24.78
CA TRP A 623 -21.00 33.07 25.12
C TRP A 623 -19.73 33.90 24.93
N GLY A 624 -19.85 35.12 24.40
CA GLY A 624 -18.74 35.97 24.00
C GLY A 624 -18.89 36.44 22.55
N ARG A 625 -17.91 37.22 22.06
CA ARG A 625 -17.89 37.67 20.67
C ARG A 625 -17.43 36.55 19.76
N LEU A 626 -18.26 36.16 18.80
CA LEU A 626 -17.92 35.21 17.75
C LEU A 626 -17.52 35.98 16.49
N THR A 627 -16.30 35.76 16.02
CA THR A 627 -15.81 36.30 14.73
C THR A 627 -15.72 35.16 13.73
N GLY A 628 -16.29 35.37 12.54
CA GLY A 628 -16.19 34.46 11.41
C GLY A 628 -15.34 35.08 10.31
N ASP A 629 -14.36 34.32 9.81
CA ASP A 629 -13.51 34.67 8.69
C ASP A 629 -13.72 33.67 7.54
N TRP A 630 -13.88 34.18 6.33
CA TRP A 630 -13.79 33.41 5.09
C TRP A 630 -12.77 34.06 4.16
N GLN A 631 -11.76 33.32 3.73
CA GLN A 631 -10.80 33.75 2.72
C GLN A 631 -10.90 32.83 1.51
N THR A 632 -10.80 33.44 0.34
CA THR A 632 -10.58 32.73 -0.92
C THR A 632 -9.48 33.44 -1.70
N GLY A 633 -8.60 32.68 -2.32
CA GLY A 633 -7.46 33.22 -3.06
C GLY A 633 -7.07 32.35 -4.25
N TRP A 634 -6.60 32.99 -5.31
CA TRP A 634 -5.89 32.33 -6.39
C TRP A 634 -4.41 32.23 -6.00
N VAL A 635 -3.90 30.99 -5.98
CA VAL A 635 -2.49 30.70 -5.70
C VAL A 635 -1.79 30.41 -7.02
N HIS A 636 -0.62 31.03 -7.20
CA HIS A 636 0.25 30.85 -8.35
C HIS A 636 1.64 30.44 -7.90
N SER A 637 2.14 29.32 -8.41
CA SER A 637 3.51 28.86 -8.19
C SER A 637 4.42 29.31 -9.32
N PHE A 638 5.48 30.06 -8.98
CA PHE A 638 6.52 30.46 -9.91
C PHE A 638 7.57 29.37 -10.12
N SER A 639 7.71 28.46 -9.15
CA SER A 639 8.65 27.34 -9.24
C SER A 639 7.94 26.10 -9.77
N ASN A 640 7.84 25.98 -11.11
CA ASN A 640 7.13 24.88 -11.77
C ASN A 640 8.05 23.85 -12.45
N ASP A 641 9.37 24.03 -12.37
CA ASP A 641 10.31 23.07 -12.96
C ASP A 641 10.26 21.73 -12.22
N ALA A 642 10.41 20.64 -12.97
CA ALA A 642 10.39 19.30 -12.41
C ALA A 642 11.46 19.13 -11.34
N ILE A 643 11.11 18.40 -10.28
CA ILE A 643 12.01 18.10 -9.19
C ILE A 643 12.99 17.02 -9.63
N ALA A 644 14.25 17.39 -9.83
CA ALA A 644 15.31 16.46 -10.20
C ALA A 644 15.92 15.74 -8.98
N THR A 645 15.99 14.42 -9.05
CA THR A 645 16.62 13.54 -8.06
C THR A 645 17.77 12.82 -8.74
N THR A 646 19.00 13.06 -8.29
CA THR A 646 20.17 12.34 -8.80
C THR A 646 20.41 11.10 -7.96
N SER A 647 20.34 9.94 -8.61
CA SER A 647 20.51 8.63 -8.02
C SER A 647 21.61 7.87 -8.75
N SER A 648 22.15 6.84 -8.13
CA SER A 648 23.05 5.89 -8.77
C SER A 648 22.70 4.47 -8.40
N MET A 649 22.78 3.59 -9.40
CA MET A 649 22.60 2.15 -9.27
C MET A 649 23.90 1.51 -9.80
N GLY A 650 24.60 0.74 -8.98
CA GLY A 650 25.84 0.07 -9.40
C GLY A 650 26.94 1.00 -9.88
N GLY A 651 27.00 2.23 -9.37
CA GLY A 651 27.94 3.25 -9.81
C GLY A 651 27.53 4.00 -11.09
N VAL A 652 26.42 3.64 -11.73
CA VAL A 652 25.87 4.37 -12.88
C VAL A 652 24.87 5.40 -12.38
N SER A 653 25.19 6.69 -12.53
CA SER A 653 24.31 7.80 -12.16
C SER A 653 23.24 8.07 -13.20
N PHE A 654 22.06 8.48 -12.71
CA PHE A 654 20.94 8.94 -13.52
C PHE A 654 20.10 9.95 -12.74
N VAL A 655 19.30 10.71 -13.47
CA VAL A 655 18.44 11.74 -12.89
C VAL A 655 16.99 11.38 -13.16
N SER A 656 16.23 11.10 -12.09
CA SER A 656 14.79 10.99 -12.18
C SER A 656 14.14 12.35 -11.91
N THR A 657 12.99 12.59 -12.52
CA THR A 657 12.25 13.85 -12.34
C THR A 657 10.84 13.58 -11.89
N ALA A 658 10.35 14.37 -10.93
CA ALA A 658 8.94 14.36 -10.55
C ALA A 658 8.28 15.70 -10.82
N GLU A 659 7.02 15.66 -11.23
CA GLU A 659 6.20 16.84 -11.39
C GLU A 659 5.98 17.53 -10.03
N ARG A 660 5.93 18.86 -10.06
CA ARG A 660 5.51 19.67 -8.91
C ARG A 660 3.99 19.70 -8.81
N LEU A 661 3.51 20.31 -7.71
CA LEU A 661 2.13 20.74 -7.60
C LEU A 661 1.74 21.57 -8.84
N PRO A 662 0.50 21.44 -9.35
CA PRO A 662 0.05 22.26 -10.46
C PRO A 662 0.25 23.76 -10.16
N LYS A 663 0.62 24.50 -11.20
CA LYS A 663 1.01 25.91 -11.10
C LYS A 663 -0.04 26.78 -10.44
N ASP A 664 -1.31 26.56 -10.78
CA ASP A 664 -2.44 27.39 -10.37
C ASP A 664 -3.41 26.60 -9.49
N GLY A 665 -3.95 27.26 -8.48
CA GLY A 665 -4.86 26.68 -7.50
C GLY A 665 -5.80 27.69 -6.86
N ALA A 666 -6.79 27.17 -6.15
CA ALA A 666 -7.67 27.93 -5.26
C ALA A 666 -7.35 27.57 -3.81
N HIS A 667 -7.10 28.59 -2.99
CA HIS A 667 -6.91 28.47 -1.56
C HIS A 667 -8.15 29.00 -0.84
N ILE A 668 -8.69 28.21 0.10
CA ILE A 668 -9.90 28.54 0.84
C ILE A 668 -9.61 28.39 2.33
N VAL A 669 -9.94 29.42 3.11
CA VAL A 669 -9.83 29.39 4.58
C VAL A 669 -11.18 29.74 5.19
N LEU A 670 -11.59 28.95 6.17
CA LEU A 670 -12.73 29.24 7.04
C LEU A 670 -12.24 29.24 8.48
N ARG A 671 -12.60 30.27 9.25
CA ARG A 671 -12.26 30.31 10.68
C ARG A 671 -13.41 30.87 11.50
N GLY A 672 -13.64 30.26 12.66
CA GLY A 672 -14.47 30.83 13.71
C GLY A 672 -13.62 31.06 14.96
N THR A 673 -13.63 32.28 15.51
CA THR A 673 -12.95 32.62 16.76
C THR A 673 -13.98 33.09 17.79
N LEU A 674 -14.05 32.39 18.93
CA LEU A 674 -14.87 32.78 20.08
C LEU A 674 -14.00 33.45 21.13
N GLN A 675 -14.20 34.75 21.34
CA GLN A 675 -13.61 35.50 22.44
C GLN A 675 -14.47 35.31 23.70
N ARG A 676 -14.08 34.36 24.56
CA ARG A 676 -14.86 33.98 25.76
C ARG A 676 -14.76 35.02 26.88
N SER A 677 -13.57 35.61 27.06
CA SER A 677 -13.31 36.67 28.05
C SER A 677 -12.26 37.64 27.50
N ASN A 678 -11.84 38.65 28.27
CA ASN A 678 -10.80 39.57 27.82
C ASN A 678 -9.41 38.92 27.65
N ASN A 679 -9.23 37.72 28.21
CA ASN A 679 -7.93 37.06 28.31
C ASN A 679 -7.94 35.68 27.63
N LEU A 680 -9.08 35.17 27.17
CA LEU A 680 -9.20 33.80 26.66
C LEU A 680 -10.02 33.75 25.37
N SER A 681 -9.43 33.13 24.34
CA SER A 681 -10.11 32.86 23.07
C SER A 681 -9.85 31.45 22.56
N TYR A 682 -10.82 30.95 21.80
CA TYR A 682 -10.79 29.67 21.11
C TYR A 682 -11.03 29.89 19.63
N ALA A 683 -10.36 29.14 18.76
CA ALA A 683 -10.67 29.14 17.35
C ALA A 683 -10.68 27.75 16.75
N VAL A 684 -11.54 27.59 15.73
CA VAL A 684 -11.58 26.44 14.85
C VAL A 684 -11.33 26.93 13.43
N GLY A 685 -10.46 26.25 12.70
CA GLY A 685 -10.10 26.59 11.33
C GLY A 685 -10.20 25.40 10.39
N TYR A 686 -10.59 25.67 9.16
CA TYR A 686 -10.49 24.77 8.02
C TYR A 686 -9.76 25.48 6.89
N GLU A 687 -8.85 24.77 6.23
CA GLU A 687 -8.05 25.29 5.13
C GLU A 687 -8.03 24.26 4.00
N GLY A 688 -8.15 24.71 2.75
CA GLY A 688 -8.08 23.87 1.57
C GLY A 688 -7.20 24.49 0.48
N ASP A 689 -6.29 23.72 -0.09
CA ASP A 689 -5.56 24.04 -1.33
C ASP A 689 -6.05 23.09 -2.43
N LEU A 690 -6.70 23.63 -3.45
CA LEU A 690 -7.34 22.90 -4.54
C LEU A 690 -6.69 23.26 -5.86
N ARG A 691 -6.06 22.29 -6.51
CA ARG A 691 -5.42 22.42 -7.82
C ARG A 691 -5.89 21.29 -8.73
N SER A 692 -5.65 21.39 -10.03
CA SER A 692 -6.19 20.45 -11.04
C SER A 692 -5.99 18.96 -10.75
N ARG A 693 -4.91 18.60 -10.03
CA ARG A 693 -4.56 17.21 -9.64
C ARG A 693 -4.19 17.05 -8.17
N PHE A 694 -4.23 18.13 -7.40
CA PHE A 694 -3.80 18.15 -6.01
C PHE A 694 -4.89 18.74 -5.16
N ARG A 695 -5.14 18.12 -4.00
CA ARG A 695 -6.00 18.68 -2.97
C ARG A 695 -5.36 18.47 -1.62
N SER A 696 -5.37 19.50 -0.80
CA SER A 696 -5.02 19.42 0.62
C SER A 696 -6.15 20.01 1.44
N GLN A 697 -6.39 19.41 2.61
CA GLN A 697 -7.38 19.84 3.58
C GLN A 697 -6.77 19.77 4.97
N THR A 698 -6.84 20.88 5.71
CA THR A 698 -6.30 20.98 7.07
C THR A 698 -7.40 21.49 7.99
N ALA A 699 -7.64 20.77 9.08
CA ALA A 699 -8.49 21.21 10.18
C ALA A 699 -7.62 21.57 11.38
N SER A 700 -7.97 22.64 12.11
CA SER A 700 -7.21 23.10 13.27
C SER A 700 -8.10 23.59 14.40
N VAL A 701 -7.60 23.44 15.62
CA VAL A 701 -8.18 23.99 16.84
C VAL A 701 -7.09 24.75 17.59
N LYS A 702 -7.39 25.98 18.00
CA LYS A 702 -6.45 26.87 18.68
C LYS A 702 -7.06 27.41 19.97
N MET A 703 -6.22 27.52 20.99
CA MET A 703 -6.51 28.21 22.24
C MET A 703 -5.46 29.30 22.47
N ARG A 704 -5.90 30.48 22.92
CA ARG A 704 -5.02 31.59 23.24
C ARG A 704 -5.40 32.22 24.57
N TYR A 705 -4.37 32.54 25.36
CA TYR A 705 -4.48 33.27 26.62
C TYR A 705 -3.63 34.55 26.57
N ASP A 706 -4.25 35.71 26.81
CA ASP A 706 -3.61 37.03 26.86
C ASP A 706 -3.52 37.51 28.33
N PHE A 707 -2.39 38.10 28.73
CA PHE A 707 -2.16 38.58 30.10
C PHE A 707 -1.43 39.93 30.15
#